data_AF-F4QJY1-F1
#
_entry.id   AF-F4QJY1-F1
#
_cell.length_a   1.000
_cell.length_b   1.000
_cell.length_c   1.000
_cell.angle_alpha   90.00
_cell.angle_beta   90.00
_cell.angle_gamma   90.00
#
_symmetry.space_group_name_H-M   'P 1'
#
loop_
_entity.id
_entity.type
_entity.pdbx_description
1 polymer ?
#
loop_
_entity_poly.entity_id
_entity_poly.type
_entity_poly.pdbx_seq_one_letter_code
_entity_poly.pdbx_strand_id
1 'polypeptide(L)'
;MKKASVRLLNGQLLLAGTTLLMVSAMPAFAQSQVKTFNVAAQPAQQGITQFAEQADLQLVAPERVVAGQKTAAVQGTMPVKEGLSRLLAGTNLTPVTQSNGVVVLAAAQAAPQARYIPTSAVVAAEPSASQAAPEPAPEVVVKGIRGSLNKARDIKRRSANTVESIVAEDIGKMPDLNLAESIQRVPGVAMSREGGEGRNITLRGFGPDFTRTTLNGMEVPASSDGLDTGGVTINAGRAFDFHLFASELFNRIDIEKTQKASTEEGGIAGTVGLYSARPFDFREDFTVSASAQGNYNSLTEKADPRFAVLVSKKFMDGKLGALVSAAMSNRTVHQEGYSSVRWTSPFANGDSWADSNPTVSGTPKACGAADPLDCLWAPRLPRADFFGNDQKRVGLTGSLQYKPNEDLVITFDALHSELTNDRYSYNSMEWLLTHGTAGNYTGQTPVSFKIAPDGKTLVAASFNDVTSWYESRHQESTSTFDQFVLSGKWRVSDRLSFEGLIGQATDDADRTELRFYYRSVPHAYAYDYSDNAYIPKISFGSYDPNLASNYVNALTAANRINNVKKENFSTKFDGTYNGDGFYIKAGVNYNDRTVQYSEGYGASPSFNPSTYTMPFPIDNFGSGLDGDLVKFRVADFDAIAAAGVITPGYTNNAGAGWTVGEETMGGYVELNGEYDLAGMRLRTNTGLRYVKTNVRSIALIAGTRVEDKVSYQNYLPSINLALDVRPDLVLRAAYGRSMTRPGLSTLNIAGPVFGYTTRTVGNVGNPELKPYESNDVDLSLEWYFGKEGLLSVSVFNKDIVRSLKTDVVTKMIDPSFWPAIYADPQYDESYNADPAEVPYTFTIPVNSDEGNSVKGFEVTYNQPFTFLPGPWSNLGVASNYTHVSAEDSTGLSPNSYNLTVYYDTEQLGARISVNKRDDYLISQPGGNGHVQERKYGPTHVDFASFYKLSDNLTLTFEGINITDEVERIYGTGDTGDMDLTREYTHTGSQWILGVRYRY
;
A
#
# COMPACT_ATOMS: atom_id res chain seq x y z
N MET A 1 16.99 -0.46 -57.91
CA MET A 1 16.01 -1.21 -58.72
C MET A 1 15.30 -2.23 -57.82
N LYS A 2 13.97 -2.08 -57.68
CA LYS A 2 12.89 -3.06 -57.35
C LYS A 2 12.96 -4.02 -56.13
N LYS A 3 12.17 -3.63 -55.11
CA LYS A 3 11.10 -4.31 -54.31
C LYS A 3 11.36 -5.57 -53.45
N ALA A 4 11.04 -5.42 -52.15
CA ALA A 4 10.14 -6.22 -51.26
C ALA A 4 10.80 -6.39 -49.86
N SER A 5 10.24 -6.14 -48.67
CA SER A 5 8.98 -5.58 -48.17
C SER A 5 9.23 -5.20 -46.69
N VAL A 6 8.87 -3.98 -46.27
CA VAL A 6 8.97 -3.49 -44.89
C VAL A 6 7.61 -3.68 -44.19
N ARG A 7 7.59 -4.25 -42.98
CA ARG A 7 6.46 -4.20 -42.03
C ARG A 7 6.95 -3.58 -40.72
N LEU A 8 6.80 -2.26 -40.62
CA LEU A 8 6.65 -1.53 -39.37
C LEU A 8 5.15 -1.50 -39.06
N LEU A 9 4.72 -2.12 -37.97
CA LEU A 9 3.38 -1.94 -37.44
C LEU A 9 3.39 -0.74 -36.50
N ASN A 10 3.08 0.42 -37.08
CA ASN A 10 2.53 1.56 -36.36
C ASN A 10 1.15 1.17 -35.85
N GLY A 11 1.00 1.02 -34.53
CA GLY A 11 -0.29 1.00 -33.86
C GLY A 11 -0.74 2.42 -33.51
N GLN A 12 -1.09 3.22 -34.52
CA GLN A 12 -1.96 4.37 -34.29
C GLN A 12 -3.35 3.83 -33.93
N LEU A 13 -3.70 3.83 -32.65
CA LEU A 13 -5.10 3.72 -32.25
C LEU A 13 -5.74 5.10 -32.42
N LEU A 14 -6.59 5.18 -33.43
CA LEU A 14 -7.42 6.32 -33.78
C LEU A 14 -8.14 6.88 -32.55
N LEU A 15 -7.89 8.15 -32.26
CA LEU A 15 -8.88 9.06 -31.71
C LEU A 15 -10.08 9.08 -32.67
N ALA A 16 -11.05 8.19 -32.45
CA ALA A 16 -12.41 8.43 -32.90
C ALA A 16 -13.04 9.40 -31.91
N GLY A 17 -12.97 10.70 -32.24
CA GLY A 17 -13.75 11.72 -31.58
C GLY A 17 -15.24 11.45 -31.82
N THR A 18 -15.88 10.72 -30.91
CA THR A 18 -17.32 10.84 -30.72
C THR A 18 -17.60 12.18 -30.07
N THR A 19 -17.85 13.18 -30.93
CA THR A 19 -18.63 14.36 -30.57
C THR A 19 -20.00 13.87 -30.10
N LEU A 20 -20.16 13.66 -28.79
CA LEU A 20 -21.50 13.52 -28.21
C LEU A 20 -22.13 14.91 -28.26
N LEU A 21 -22.82 15.19 -29.36
CA LEU A 21 -23.82 16.25 -29.42
C LEU A 21 -24.82 16.00 -28.29
N MET A 22 -24.71 16.79 -27.22
CA MET A 22 -25.75 16.93 -26.22
C MET A 22 -27.00 17.50 -26.89
N VAL A 23 -27.86 16.61 -27.39
CA VAL A 23 -29.26 16.94 -27.66
C VAL A 23 -29.98 16.84 -26.33
N SER A 24 -30.26 18.00 -25.73
CA SER A 24 -31.20 18.15 -24.63
C SER A 24 -32.58 17.70 -25.08
N ALA A 25 -32.93 16.44 -24.83
CA ALA A 25 -34.30 15.94 -24.89
C ALA A 25 -34.75 15.66 -23.46
N MET A 26 -35.47 16.62 -22.87
CA MET A 26 -36.29 16.37 -21.69
C MET A 26 -37.39 15.37 -22.09
N PRO A 27 -37.55 14.22 -21.39
CA PRO A 27 -38.80 13.48 -21.45
C PRO A 27 -39.77 14.15 -20.47
N ALA A 28 -40.77 14.80 -21.04
CA ALA A 28 -42.00 15.13 -20.34
C ALA A 28 -42.77 13.84 -19.98
N PHE A 29 -43.50 13.91 -18.86
CA PHE A 29 -44.51 12.97 -18.36
C PHE A 29 -44.03 11.69 -17.66
N ALA A 30 -43.88 11.79 -16.33
CA ALA A 30 -44.20 10.68 -15.45
C ALA A 30 -45.70 10.34 -15.59
N GLN A 31 -46.03 9.13 -16.05
CA GLN A 31 -47.36 8.58 -15.88
C GLN A 31 -47.65 8.51 -14.37
N SER A 32 -48.64 9.27 -13.91
CA SER A 32 -49.13 9.16 -12.54
C SER A 32 -49.74 7.78 -12.35
N GLN A 33 -49.12 6.93 -11.53
CA GLN A 33 -49.72 5.64 -11.18
C GLN A 33 -51.13 5.86 -10.61
N VAL A 34 -52.10 5.13 -11.14
CA VAL A 34 -53.49 5.13 -10.67
C VAL A 34 -53.62 3.99 -9.66
N LYS A 35 -54.09 4.30 -8.46
CA LYS A 35 -54.26 3.35 -7.35
C LYS A 35 -55.69 3.46 -6.81
N THR A 36 -56.17 2.38 -6.18
CA THR A 36 -57.48 2.38 -5.50
C THR A 36 -57.27 2.68 -4.03
N PHE A 37 -57.91 3.75 -3.55
CA PHE A 37 -57.80 4.21 -2.18
C PHE A 37 -59.08 3.92 -1.39
N ASN A 38 -58.90 3.57 -0.12
CA ASN A 38 -59.93 3.51 0.90
C ASN A 38 -59.33 3.96 2.24
N VAL A 39 -59.26 5.28 2.42
CA VAL A 39 -58.76 5.93 3.64
C VAL A 39 -59.91 6.76 4.21
N ALA A 40 -60.31 6.49 5.45
CA ALA A 40 -61.35 7.25 6.14
C ALA A 40 -60.80 8.58 6.68
N ALA A 41 -61.68 9.55 6.93
CA ALA A 41 -61.29 10.79 7.60
C ALA A 41 -60.90 10.50 9.05
N GLN A 42 -59.64 10.69 9.39
CA GLN A 42 -59.05 10.27 10.67
C GLN A 42 -57.85 11.14 11.06
N PRO A 43 -57.28 11.00 12.28
CA PRO A 43 -56.09 11.73 12.69
C PRO A 43 -54.98 11.64 11.64
N ALA A 44 -54.31 12.75 11.36
CA ALA A 44 -53.39 12.84 10.22
C ALA A 44 -52.27 11.79 10.28
N GLN A 45 -51.79 11.44 11.47
CA GLN A 45 -50.80 10.37 11.67
C GLN A 45 -51.26 9.03 11.08
N GLN A 46 -52.54 8.67 11.28
CA GLN A 46 -53.10 7.41 10.78
C GLN A 46 -53.49 7.51 9.30
N GLY A 47 -54.10 8.63 8.89
CA GLY A 47 -54.50 8.85 7.50
C GLY A 47 -53.35 8.94 6.51
N ILE A 48 -52.25 9.61 6.89
CA ILE A 48 -51.03 9.70 6.07
C ILE A 48 -50.38 8.33 5.92
N THR A 49 -50.26 7.57 7.00
CA THR A 49 -49.68 6.21 6.99
C THR A 49 -50.51 5.26 6.13
N GLN A 50 -51.82 5.22 6.34
CA GLN A 50 -52.71 4.35 5.57
C GLN A 50 -52.75 4.73 4.07
N PHE A 51 -52.67 6.02 3.75
CA PHE A 51 -52.57 6.47 2.36
C PHE A 51 -51.23 6.11 1.73
N ALA A 52 -50.12 6.28 2.45
CA ALA A 52 -48.77 5.91 1.99
C ALA A 52 -48.68 4.43 1.62
N GLU A 53 -49.24 3.56 2.45
CA GLU A 53 -49.31 2.11 2.21
C GLU A 53 -50.11 1.78 0.93
N GLN A 54 -51.27 2.41 0.72
CA GLN A 54 -52.10 2.18 -0.48
C GLN A 54 -51.51 2.82 -1.74
N ALA A 55 -50.74 3.90 -1.59
CA ALA A 55 -50.09 4.62 -2.68
C ALA A 55 -48.76 4.01 -3.11
N ASP A 56 -48.16 3.12 -2.30
CA ASP A 56 -46.78 2.65 -2.44
C ASP A 56 -45.78 3.83 -2.46
N LEU A 57 -45.97 4.78 -1.53
CA LEU A 57 -45.25 6.05 -1.49
C LEU A 57 -44.73 6.35 -0.09
N GLN A 58 -43.45 6.68 0.04
CA GLN A 58 -42.84 7.05 1.32
C GLN A 58 -43.21 8.49 1.69
N LEU A 59 -44.15 8.66 2.62
CA LEU A 59 -44.54 9.96 3.20
C LEU A 59 -43.86 10.17 4.54
N VAL A 60 -43.15 11.29 4.71
CA VAL A 60 -42.52 11.67 5.98
C VAL A 60 -43.13 12.98 6.47
N ALA A 61 -43.62 12.99 7.71
CA ALA A 61 -44.21 14.18 8.32
C ALA A 61 -43.72 14.31 9.77
N PRO A 62 -43.13 15.45 10.18
CA PRO A 62 -42.72 15.64 11.57
C PRO A 62 -43.95 15.67 12.49
N GLU A 63 -43.89 14.97 13.63
CA GLU A 63 -45.02 14.80 14.56
C GLU A 63 -45.65 16.14 14.97
N ARG A 64 -44.82 17.15 15.23
CA ARG A 64 -45.24 18.52 15.57
C ARG A 64 -46.15 19.19 14.54
N VAL A 65 -46.11 18.76 13.28
CA VAL A 65 -46.86 19.37 12.16
C VAL A 65 -48.18 18.63 11.90
N VAL A 66 -48.21 17.32 12.18
CA VAL A 66 -49.40 16.46 12.02
C VAL A 66 -50.25 16.37 13.28
N ALA A 67 -49.68 16.68 14.45
CA ALA A 67 -50.40 16.74 15.72
C ALA A 67 -51.61 17.69 15.67
N GLY A 68 -52.79 17.17 16.04
CA GLY A 68 -54.04 17.92 16.06
C GLY A 68 -54.73 18.09 14.71
N GLN A 69 -54.15 17.61 13.60
CA GLN A 69 -54.77 17.68 12.27
C GLN A 69 -55.57 16.41 11.92
N LYS A 70 -56.61 16.56 11.11
CA LYS A 70 -57.40 15.44 10.55
C LYS A 70 -57.31 15.45 9.03
N THR A 71 -57.01 14.30 8.46
CA THR A 71 -57.02 14.09 7.00
C THR A 71 -58.45 13.88 6.52
N ALA A 72 -58.71 14.26 5.26
CA ALA A 72 -59.99 13.99 4.62
C ALA A 72 -60.06 12.54 4.10
N ALA A 73 -61.27 12.03 3.89
CA ALA A 73 -61.46 10.70 3.34
C ALA A 73 -61.06 10.65 1.85
N VAL A 74 -60.37 9.59 1.44
CA VAL A 74 -60.02 9.32 0.05
C VAL A 74 -60.52 7.93 -0.32
N GLN A 75 -61.53 7.89 -1.20
CA GLN A 75 -62.13 6.65 -1.69
C GLN A 75 -62.21 6.64 -3.21
N GLY A 76 -61.86 5.49 -3.81
CA GLY A 76 -61.97 5.24 -5.25
C GLY A 76 -60.62 5.14 -5.96
N THR A 77 -60.68 4.86 -7.27
CA THR A 77 -59.50 4.69 -8.13
C THR A 77 -59.11 6.02 -8.76
N MET A 78 -57.94 6.55 -8.42
CA MET A 78 -57.45 7.84 -8.91
C MET A 78 -55.91 7.90 -8.96
N PRO A 79 -55.31 8.86 -9.69
CA PRO A 79 -53.87 9.11 -9.64
C PRO A 79 -53.37 9.39 -8.22
N VAL A 80 -52.20 8.86 -7.84
CA VAL A 80 -51.62 9.05 -6.49
C VAL A 80 -51.52 10.53 -6.09
N LYS A 81 -51.13 11.41 -7.03
CA LYS A 81 -51.04 12.86 -6.79
C LYS A 81 -52.40 13.47 -6.43
N GLU A 82 -53.45 13.03 -7.12
CA GLU A 82 -54.81 13.48 -6.85
C GLU A 82 -55.32 12.94 -5.51
N GLY A 83 -55.06 11.67 -5.22
CA GLY A 83 -55.37 11.05 -3.92
C GLY A 83 -54.69 11.79 -2.76
N LEU A 84 -53.42 12.17 -2.91
CA LEU A 84 -52.67 12.89 -1.88
C LEU A 84 -53.22 14.32 -1.69
N SER A 85 -53.55 15.02 -2.78
CA SER A 85 -54.19 16.34 -2.69
C SER A 85 -55.56 16.27 -1.99
N ARG A 86 -56.34 15.21 -2.22
CA ARG A 86 -57.62 15.00 -1.53
C ARG A 86 -57.44 14.64 -0.06
N LEU A 87 -56.45 13.81 0.28
CA LEU A 87 -56.14 13.42 1.65
C LEU A 87 -55.80 14.64 2.52
N LEU A 88 -55.00 15.55 1.97
CA LEU A 88 -54.50 16.75 2.65
C LEU A 88 -55.47 17.92 2.58
N ALA A 89 -56.59 17.81 1.86
CA ALA A 89 -57.58 18.87 1.77
C ALA A 89 -58.15 19.22 3.16
N GLY A 90 -58.07 20.50 3.53
CA GLY A 90 -58.49 20.98 4.85
C GLY A 90 -57.43 20.86 5.95
N THR A 91 -56.24 20.34 5.63
CA THR A 91 -55.06 20.41 6.50
C THR A 91 -54.17 21.59 6.12
N ASN A 92 -53.31 22.04 7.05
CA ASN A 92 -52.26 23.02 6.77
C ASN A 92 -51.00 22.35 6.16
N LEU A 93 -51.10 21.12 5.64
CA LEU A 93 -49.98 20.34 5.14
C LEU A 93 -49.84 20.47 3.62
N THR A 94 -48.62 20.73 3.16
CA THR A 94 -48.26 20.76 1.75
C THR A 94 -47.19 19.71 1.45
N PRO A 95 -47.35 18.90 0.40
CA PRO A 95 -46.33 17.93 0.01
C PRO A 95 -45.16 18.61 -0.72
N VAL A 96 -43.95 18.38 -0.22
CA VAL A 96 -42.69 18.79 -0.82
C VAL A 96 -41.94 17.53 -1.25
N THR A 97 -41.74 17.36 -2.56
CA THR A 97 -41.01 16.21 -3.09
C THR A 97 -39.51 16.47 -3.01
N GLN A 98 -38.76 15.60 -2.34
CA GLN A 98 -37.30 15.66 -2.30
C GLN A 98 -36.67 14.92 -3.49
N SER A 99 -35.41 15.21 -3.80
CA SER A 99 -34.66 14.66 -4.94
C SER A 99 -34.46 13.13 -4.89
N ASN A 100 -34.70 12.50 -3.73
CA ASN A 100 -34.64 11.04 -3.53
C ASN A 100 -35.98 10.33 -3.77
N GLY A 101 -37.07 11.04 -4.08
CA GLY A 101 -38.41 10.48 -4.31
C GLY A 101 -39.30 10.39 -3.06
N VAL A 102 -38.79 10.77 -1.88
CA VAL A 102 -39.56 10.87 -0.64
C VAL A 102 -40.41 12.15 -0.65
N VAL A 103 -41.68 12.05 -0.26
CA VAL A 103 -42.57 13.22 -0.14
C VAL A 103 -42.67 13.63 1.32
N VAL A 104 -42.19 14.83 1.63
CA VAL A 104 -42.22 15.41 2.98
C VAL A 104 -43.43 16.33 3.11
N LEU A 105 -44.24 16.13 4.15
CA LEU A 105 -45.37 17.02 4.45
C LEU A 105 -44.91 18.14 5.38
N ALA A 106 -44.98 19.38 4.90
CA ALA A 106 -44.60 20.59 5.63
C ALA A 106 -45.83 21.49 5.89
N ALA A 107 -45.76 22.38 6.88
CA ALA A 107 -46.80 23.39 7.07
C ALA A 107 -46.76 24.42 5.94
N ALA A 108 -47.92 24.81 5.39
CA ALA A 108 -48.02 25.83 4.37
C ALA A 108 -47.46 27.18 4.89
N GLN A 109 -46.38 27.68 4.29
CA GLN A 109 -45.89 29.04 4.55
C GLN A 109 -46.72 30.06 3.76
N ALA A 110 -47.21 31.10 4.44
CA ALA A 110 -47.81 32.25 3.78
C ALA A 110 -46.74 33.01 2.97
N ALA A 111 -47.05 33.35 1.72
CA ALA A 111 -46.15 34.11 0.84
C ALA A 111 -45.78 35.47 1.46
N PRO A 112 -44.50 35.90 1.45
CA PRO A 112 -44.11 37.17 2.03
C PRO A 112 -44.53 38.33 1.12
N GLN A 113 -45.43 39.19 1.60
CA GLN A 113 -45.65 40.51 1.01
C GLN A 113 -44.46 41.42 1.32
N ALA A 114 -43.93 42.05 0.27
CA ALA A 114 -42.88 43.05 0.38
C ALA A 114 -43.34 44.27 1.20
N ARG A 115 -42.68 44.50 2.34
CA ARG A 115 -42.71 45.80 3.04
C ARG A 115 -41.28 46.35 3.10
N TYR A 116 -41.15 47.58 2.63
CA TYR A 116 -39.93 48.37 2.65
C TYR A 116 -39.91 49.21 3.93
N ILE A 117 -38.91 49.04 4.81
CA ILE A 117 -38.57 49.96 5.92
C ILE A 117 -37.03 49.94 6.10
N PRO A 118 -36.38 51.10 6.37
CA PRO A 118 -34.95 51.29 6.13
C PRO A 118 -34.04 50.83 7.27
N THR A 119 -32.76 50.73 6.91
CA THR A 119 -31.58 50.48 7.74
C THR A 119 -31.55 51.22 9.07
N SER A 120 -31.53 50.48 10.18
CA SER A 120 -30.59 50.58 11.31
C SER A 120 -31.09 49.70 12.48
N ALA A 121 -30.14 49.19 13.25
CA ALA A 121 -30.28 48.53 14.56
C ALA A 121 -30.25 46.98 14.59
N VAL A 122 -29.18 46.52 15.23
CA VAL A 122 -28.96 45.29 16.02
C VAL A 122 -30.25 44.54 16.38
N VAL A 123 -30.32 43.27 15.96
CA VAL A 123 -31.27 42.30 16.52
C VAL A 123 -30.57 40.97 16.74
N ALA A 124 -30.65 40.51 17.98
CA ALA A 124 -30.34 39.16 18.43
C ALA A 124 -31.15 38.13 17.63
N ALA A 125 -30.46 37.16 17.05
CA ALA A 125 -31.11 36.02 16.42
C ALA A 125 -31.55 35.02 17.49
N GLU A 126 -32.84 34.69 17.52
CA GLU A 126 -33.33 33.51 18.23
C GLU A 126 -32.81 32.23 17.54
N PRO A 127 -32.45 31.19 18.31
CA PRO A 127 -31.85 29.98 17.78
C PRO A 127 -32.91 29.07 17.17
N SER A 128 -32.87 28.86 15.85
CA SER A 128 -33.50 27.67 15.26
C SER A 128 -32.58 26.47 15.47
N ALA A 129 -32.83 25.72 16.53
CA ALA A 129 -32.17 24.46 16.81
C ALA A 129 -32.55 23.39 15.78
N SER A 130 -31.56 22.97 15.01
CA SER A 130 -31.35 21.59 14.53
C SER A 130 -29.90 21.47 14.06
N GLN A 131 -28.97 21.80 14.95
CA GLN A 131 -27.60 21.31 14.84
C GLN A 131 -27.68 19.83 15.20
N ALA A 132 -27.80 18.98 14.18
CA ALA A 132 -27.44 17.59 14.37
C ALA A 132 -25.96 17.60 14.75
N ALA A 133 -25.67 17.19 15.99
CA ALA A 133 -24.35 16.66 16.33
C ALA A 133 -23.93 15.69 15.21
N PRO A 134 -22.64 15.63 14.83
CA PRO A 134 -22.20 14.64 13.86
C PRO A 134 -22.70 13.27 14.36
N GLU A 135 -23.62 12.67 13.60
CA GLU A 135 -24.15 11.35 13.90
C GLU A 135 -22.99 10.38 14.16
N PRO A 136 -23.12 9.42 15.09
CA PRO A 136 -22.17 8.35 15.20
C PRO A 136 -21.94 7.70 13.83
N ALA A 137 -20.71 7.25 13.61
CA ALA A 137 -20.23 6.77 12.33
C ALA A 137 -21.29 5.85 11.67
N PRO A 138 -21.61 6.08 10.39
CA PRO A 138 -22.64 5.31 9.73
C PRO A 138 -22.24 3.83 9.64
N GLU A 139 -23.24 2.97 9.80
CA GLU A 139 -23.23 1.52 9.55
C GLU A 139 -22.11 1.08 8.61
N VAL A 140 -21.18 0.25 9.12
CA VAL A 140 -20.08 -0.32 8.33
C VAL A 140 -20.50 -1.61 7.61
N VAL A 141 -21.68 -2.16 7.93
CA VAL A 141 -22.23 -3.29 7.19
C VAL A 141 -22.91 -2.79 5.92
N VAL A 142 -22.15 -2.82 4.85
CA VAL A 142 -22.66 -2.58 3.51
C VAL A 142 -23.25 -3.86 2.93
N LYS A 143 -24.23 -3.75 2.03
CA LYS A 143 -24.67 -4.86 1.17
C LYS A 143 -24.21 -4.61 -0.27
N GLY A 144 -23.16 -5.32 -0.71
CA GLY A 144 -22.73 -5.38 -2.10
C GLY A 144 -21.76 -4.28 -2.52
N ILE A 145 -21.33 -4.35 -3.78
CA ILE A 145 -20.29 -3.49 -4.37
C ILE A 145 -20.77 -2.03 -4.40
N ARG A 146 -22.01 -1.80 -4.85
CA ARG A 146 -22.59 -0.46 -5.01
C ARG A 146 -22.75 0.25 -3.68
N GLY A 147 -23.16 -0.47 -2.64
CA GLY A 147 -23.28 0.07 -1.31
C GLY A 147 -21.95 0.58 -0.75
N SER A 148 -20.84 -0.09 -1.07
CA SER A 148 -19.51 0.23 -0.53
C SER A 148 -19.00 1.51 -1.18
N LEU A 149 -19.13 1.60 -2.50
CA LEU A 149 -18.81 2.81 -3.27
C LEU A 149 -19.64 4.02 -2.81
N ASN A 150 -20.94 3.82 -2.54
CA ASN A 150 -21.80 4.88 -2.01
C ASN A 150 -21.34 5.37 -0.63
N LYS A 151 -20.97 4.43 0.25
CA LYS A 151 -20.48 4.72 1.59
C LYS A 151 -19.20 5.53 1.54
N ALA A 152 -18.23 5.08 0.74
CA ALA A 152 -16.97 5.77 0.51
C ALA A 152 -17.18 7.18 -0.08
N ARG A 153 -18.08 7.31 -1.07
CA ARG A 153 -18.44 8.60 -1.68
C ARG A 153 -19.04 9.56 -0.66
N ASP A 154 -19.90 9.08 0.23
CA ASP A 154 -20.54 9.92 1.25
C ASP A 154 -19.53 10.40 2.31
N ILE A 155 -18.56 9.57 2.69
CA ILE A 155 -17.43 9.96 3.55
C ILE A 155 -16.66 11.10 2.87
N LYS A 156 -16.24 10.90 1.61
CA LYS A 156 -15.54 11.92 0.82
C LYS A 156 -16.33 13.22 0.71
N ARG A 157 -17.63 13.14 0.39
CA ARG A 157 -18.48 14.34 0.23
C ARG A 157 -18.59 15.15 1.50
N ARG A 158 -18.62 14.52 2.69
CA ARG A 158 -18.82 15.18 3.99
C ARG A 158 -17.54 15.75 4.60
N SER A 159 -16.38 15.19 4.28
CA SER A 159 -15.08 15.68 4.77
C SER A 159 -14.79 17.11 4.31
N ALA A 160 -14.02 17.87 5.10
CA ALA A 160 -13.45 19.17 4.68
C ALA A 160 -12.10 18.97 3.97
N ASN A 161 -11.28 18.06 4.48
CA ASN A 161 -10.02 17.62 3.86
C ASN A 161 -10.26 16.60 2.74
N THR A 162 -9.22 16.34 1.94
CA THR A 162 -9.25 15.34 0.86
C THR A 162 -9.03 13.95 1.46
N VAL A 163 -10.10 13.14 1.46
CA VAL A 163 -10.12 11.77 1.98
C VAL A 163 -10.71 10.84 0.95
N GLU A 164 -10.08 9.68 0.81
CA GLU A 164 -10.62 8.53 0.10
C GLU A 164 -10.89 7.42 1.10
N SER A 165 -11.90 6.59 0.87
CA SER A 165 -12.27 5.53 1.80
C SER A 165 -12.60 4.25 1.04
N ILE A 166 -12.24 3.12 1.63
CA ILE A 166 -12.62 1.79 1.19
C ILE A 166 -13.40 1.16 2.32
N VAL A 167 -14.64 0.81 2.04
CA VAL A 167 -15.52 0.17 3.01
C VAL A 167 -15.73 -1.28 2.59
N ALA A 168 -15.77 -2.18 3.57
CA ALA A 168 -16.09 -3.57 3.31
C ALA A 168 -17.43 -3.70 2.54
N GLU A 169 -17.50 -4.64 1.60
CA GLU A 169 -18.71 -4.93 0.81
C GLU A 169 -19.77 -5.70 1.62
N ASP A 170 -19.33 -6.34 2.71
CA ASP A 170 -20.11 -7.13 3.67
C ASP A 170 -19.24 -7.40 4.92
N ILE A 171 -19.78 -8.04 5.96
CA ILE A 171 -19.08 -8.31 7.23
C ILE A 171 -17.82 -9.15 7.00
N GLY A 172 -16.66 -8.57 7.30
CA GLY A 172 -15.36 -9.22 7.08
C GLY A 172 -15.03 -9.43 5.60
N LYS A 173 -15.60 -8.63 4.69
CA LYS A 173 -15.31 -8.67 3.26
C LYS A 173 -14.79 -7.35 2.75
N MET A 174 -13.48 -7.20 2.78
CA MET A 174 -12.84 -6.17 1.98
C MET A 174 -13.03 -6.48 0.48
N PRO A 175 -12.96 -5.45 -0.38
CA PRO A 175 -13.01 -5.66 -1.82
C PRO A 175 -12.01 -6.73 -2.26
N ASP A 176 -10.80 -6.74 -1.72
CA ASP A 176 -9.75 -7.67 -2.11
C ASP A 176 -9.21 -8.47 -0.91
N LEU A 177 -8.51 -9.55 -1.23
CA LEU A 177 -8.03 -10.55 -0.27
C LEU A 177 -6.86 -10.09 0.60
N ASN A 178 -6.17 -9.03 0.18
CA ASN A 178 -5.12 -8.34 0.91
C ASN A 178 -5.42 -6.83 0.94
N LEU A 179 -4.98 -6.17 2.02
CA LEU A 179 -5.20 -4.76 2.27
C LEU A 179 -4.54 -3.85 1.23
N ALA A 180 -3.31 -4.15 0.77
CA ALA A 180 -2.59 -3.37 -0.22
C ALA A 180 -3.35 -3.33 -1.57
N GLU A 181 -3.92 -4.46 -1.99
CA GLU A 181 -4.77 -4.58 -3.17
C GLU A 181 -6.05 -3.76 -3.05
N SER A 182 -6.68 -3.82 -1.87
CA SER A 182 -7.85 -2.97 -1.59
C SER A 182 -7.50 -1.49 -1.73
N ILE A 183 -6.34 -1.09 -1.20
CA ILE A 183 -5.83 0.30 -1.23
C ILE A 183 -5.53 0.76 -2.67
N GLN A 184 -5.07 -0.12 -3.56
CA GLN A 184 -4.78 0.22 -4.97
C GLN A 184 -6.01 0.75 -5.74
N ARG A 185 -7.23 0.50 -5.25
CA ARG A 185 -8.47 1.05 -5.83
C ARG A 185 -8.61 2.56 -5.66
N VAL A 186 -7.76 3.18 -4.84
CA VAL A 186 -7.77 4.61 -4.55
C VAL A 186 -6.89 5.36 -5.56
N PRO A 187 -7.35 6.48 -6.15
CA PRO A 187 -6.51 7.31 -7.01
C PRO A 187 -5.21 7.70 -6.32
N GLY A 188 -4.11 7.72 -7.05
CA GLY A 188 -2.79 8.09 -6.55
C GLY A 188 -2.11 7.02 -5.72
N VAL A 189 -2.69 5.83 -5.61
CA VAL A 189 -2.05 4.68 -4.95
C VAL A 189 -1.48 3.73 -6.00
N ALA A 190 -0.24 3.31 -5.80
CA ALA A 190 0.30 2.12 -6.44
C ALA A 190 0.87 1.18 -5.37
N MET A 191 1.15 -0.07 -5.72
CA MET A 191 1.69 -1.07 -4.79
C MET A 191 3.03 -1.62 -5.26
N SER A 192 3.82 -2.10 -4.31
CA SER A 192 4.87 -3.08 -4.56
C SER A 192 4.34 -4.48 -4.26
N ARG A 193 4.62 -5.43 -5.16
CA ARG A 193 4.33 -6.85 -4.97
C ARG A 193 5.59 -7.61 -4.62
N GLU A 194 5.39 -8.69 -3.89
CA GLU A 194 6.40 -9.67 -3.55
C GLU A 194 5.78 -11.06 -3.60
N GLY A 195 6.35 -11.96 -4.41
CA GLY A 195 5.79 -13.30 -4.62
C GLY A 195 4.31 -13.24 -5.01
N GLY A 196 3.91 -12.33 -5.90
CA GLY A 196 2.54 -12.17 -6.37
C GLY A 196 1.55 -11.51 -5.40
N GLU A 197 1.92 -11.19 -4.16
CA GLU A 197 1.06 -10.53 -3.16
C GLU A 197 1.51 -9.06 -2.93
N GLY A 198 0.56 -8.13 -2.79
CA GLY A 198 0.83 -6.75 -2.45
C GLY A 198 1.37 -6.60 -1.02
N ARG A 199 2.53 -5.95 -0.87
CA ARG A 199 3.23 -5.78 0.41
C ARG A 199 3.14 -4.35 0.95
N ASN A 200 3.58 -3.37 0.16
CA ASN A 200 3.57 -1.96 0.53
C ASN A 200 2.84 -1.12 -0.51
N ILE A 201 2.55 0.13 -0.14
CA ILE A 201 1.92 1.11 -1.02
C ILE A 201 2.83 2.31 -1.26
N THR A 202 2.71 2.91 -2.43
CA THR A 202 3.22 4.25 -2.74
C THR A 202 2.03 5.17 -2.93
N LEU A 203 2.08 6.38 -2.36
CA LEU A 203 0.98 7.34 -2.43
C LEU A 203 1.48 8.64 -3.09
N ARG A 204 0.82 9.04 -4.19
CA ARG A 204 1.17 10.20 -5.03
C ARG A 204 2.64 10.21 -5.43
N GLY A 205 3.18 9.04 -5.76
CA GLY A 205 4.56 8.84 -6.18
C GLY A 205 5.59 8.79 -5.06
N PHE A 206 5.20 9.04 -3.81
CA PHE A 206 6.11 8.86 -2.68
C PHE A 206 6.18 7.39 -2.27
N GLY A 207 7.40 6.93 -1.95
CA GLY A 207 7.66 5.59 -1.43
C GLY A 207 6.97 5.31 -0.08
N PRO A 208 6.94 4.03 0.36
CA PRO A 208 6.21 3.63 1.56
C PRO A 208 6.60 4.35 2.85
N ASP A 209 7.88 4.75 2.99
CA ASP A 209 8.38 5.48 4.17
C ASP A 209 7.77 6.89 4.36
N PHE A 210 7.11 7.43 3.33
CA PHE A 210 6.43 8.72 3.37
C PHE A 210 4.93 8.63 3.66
N THR A 211 4.43 7.40 3.85
CA THR A 211 3.06 7.14 4.30
C THR A 211 3.04 6.78 5.77
N ARG A 212 2.03 7.24 6.48
CA ARG A 212 1.81 6.89 7.88
C ARG A 212 0.62 5.96 8.01
N THR A 213 0.76 4.88 8.76
CA THR A 213 -0.35 3.94 9.01
C THR A 213 -0.80 3.99 10.47
N THR A 214 -2.12 4.04 10.68
CA THR A 214 -2.73 3.94 12.00
C THR A 214 -3.73 2.79 12.03
N LEU A 215 -3.88 2.17 13.19
CA LEU A 215 -4.81 1.09 13.48
C LEU A 215 -5.68 1.54 14.64
N ASN A 216 -6.99 1.67 14.41
CA ASN A 216 -7.95 2.20 15.38
C ASN A 216 -7.53 3.55 16.00
N GLY A 217 -6.83 4.38 15.22
CA GLY A 217 -6.38 5.72 15.62
C GLY A 217 -5.02 5.77 16.32
N MET A 218 -4.35 4.62 16.53
CA MET A 218 -2.99 4.53 17.07
C MET A 218 -1.99 4.23 15.95
N GLU A 219 -0.81 4.86 15.96
CA GLU A 219 0.27 4.50 15.02
C GLU A 219 0.83 3.11 15.31
N VAL A 220 1.08 2.34 14.26
CA VAL A 220 1.51 0.95 14.40
C VAL A 220 2.71 0.65 13.50
N PRO A 221 3.72 -0.10 14.00
CA PRO A 221 4.72 -0.73 13.16
C PRO A 221 4.14 -1.99 12.50
N ALA A 222 4.70 -2.40 11.36
CA ALA A 222 4.52 -3.76 10.84
C ALA A 222 5.74 -4.12 10.00
N SER A 223 6.40 -5.22 10.35
CA SER A 223 7.61 -5.67 9.67
C SER A 223 7.50 -7.14 9.32
N SER A 224 7.90 -7.44 8.09
CA SER A 224 7.98 -8.78 7.55
C SER A 224 9.27 -8.96 6.78
N ASP A 225 9.62 -10.21 6.55
CA ASP A 225 10.78 -10.55 5.75
C ASP A 225 10.47 -10.55 4.25
N GLY A 226 11.44 -10.10 3.45
CA GLY A 226 11.35 -9.97 1.99
C GLY A 226 12.01 -11.09 1.18
N LEU A 227 11.69 -11.14 -0.12
CA LEU A 227 12.41 -11.90 -1.13
C LEU A 227 13.74 -11.21 -1.47
N ASP A 228 14.77 -12.02 -1.73
CA ASP A 228 16.12 -11.54 -2.07
C ASP A 228 16.16 -10.73 -3.37
N THR A 229 15.26 -11.04 -4.31
CA THR A 229 15.08 -10.29 -5.56
C THR A 229 14.68 -8.84 -5.30
N GLY A 230 13.96 -8.58 -4.19
CA GLY A 230 13.64 -7.25 -3.69
C GLY A 230 14.81 -6.54 -3.00
N GLY A 231 15.89 -7.25 -2.65
CA GLY A 231 17.07 -6.69 -1.98
C GLY A 231 16.86 -6.30 -0.52
N VAL A 232 15.80 -6.81 0.13
CA VAL A 232 15.35 -6.37 1.45
C VAL A 232 15.24 -7.59 2.38
N THR A 233 15.94 -7.55 3.52
CA THR A 233 15.77 -8.49 4.64
C THR A 233 14.53 -8.09 5.45
N ILE A 234 14.46 -8.43 6.75
CA ILE A 234 13.37 -7.93 7.61
C ILE A 234 13.33 -6.39 7.56
N ASN A 235 12.13 -5.85 7.33
CA ASN A 235 11.90 -4.42 7.28
C ASN A 235 12.22 -3.72 8.63
N ALA A 236 13.42 -3.17 8.76
CA ALA A 236 13.80 -2.33 9.91
C ALA A 236 13.46 -0.83 9.72
N GLY A 237 12.77 -0.49 8.62
CA GLY A 237 12.40 0.87 8.23
C GLY A 237 11.06 1.34 8.80
N ARG A 238 10.51 2.40 8.18
CA ARG A 238 9.20 2.98 8.55
C ARG A 238 8.05 2.44 7.71
N ALA A 239 8.34 1.91 6.53
CA ALA A 239 7.37 1.24 5.67
C ALA A 239 6.51 0.24 6.46
N PHE A 240 5.21 0.23 6.17
CA PHE A 240 4.25 -0.66 6.81
C PHE A 240 3.95 -1.85 5.88
N ASP A 241 4.18 -3.06 6.36
CA ASP A 241 3.92 -4.30 5.60
C ASP A 241 2.46 -4.74 5.76
N PHE A 242 1.61 -4.35 4.79
CA PHE A 242 0.16 -4.60 4.84
C PHE A 242 -0.21 -6.08 4.76
N HIS A 243 0.64 -6.90 4.13
CA HIS A 243 0.41 -8.35 4.04
C HIS A 243 0.52 -9.07 5.38
N LEU A 244 1.01 -8.42 6.45
CA LEU A 244 1.10 -9.05 7.77
C LEU A 244 -0.29 -9.40 8.31
N PHE A 245 -1.32 -8.68 7.86
CA PHE A 245 -2.67 -8.79 8.36
C PHE A 245 -3.61 -9.44 7.35
N ALA A 246 -4.56 -10.22 7.86
CA ALA A 246 -5.68 -10.70 7.07
C ALA A 246 -6.69 -9.56 6.83
N SER A 247 -7.20 -9.41 5.60
CA SER A 247 -8.09 -8.31 5.27
C SER A 247 -9.46 -8.40 5.96
N GLU A 248 -9.90 -9.59 6.37
CA GLU A 248 -11.18 -9.84 7.08
C GLU A 248 -11.25 -9.23 8.48
N LEU A 249 -10.09 -8.89 9.07
CA LEU A 249 -10.04 -8.25 10.38
C LEU A 249 -10.49 -6.78 10.32
N PHE A 250 -10.56 -6.21 9.12
CA PHE A 250 -10.83 -4.80 8.86
C PHE A 250 -12.15 -4.60 8.13
N ASN A 251 -12.83 -3.50 8.45
CA ASN A 251 -14.09 -3.14 7.83
C ASN A 251 -14.04 -1.79 7.10
N ARG A 252 -13.02 -0.98 7.37
CA ARG A 252 -12.80 0.33 6.73
C ARG A 252 -11.32 0.66 6.65
N ILE A 253 -10.93 1.23 5.52
CA ILE A 253 -9.64 1.89 5.31
C ILE A 253 -9.90 3.32 4.86
N ASP A 254 -9.36 4.31 5.56
CA ASP A 254 -9.42 5.71 5.16
C ASP A 254 -8.03 6.21 4.76
N ILE A 255 -7.92 6.94 3.66
CA ILE A 255 -6.68 7.52 3.16
C ILE A 255 -6.84 9.04 3.13
N GLU A 256 -6.19 9.71 4.09
CA GLU A 256 -6.15 11.18 4.17
C GLU A 256 -4.98 11.70 3.34
N LYS A 257 -5.27 12.45 2.27
CA LYS A 257 -4.26 12.99 1.35
C LYS A 257 -3.82 14.41 1.71
N THR A 258 -4.68 15.17 2.40
CA THR A 258 -4.37 16.51 2.91
C THR A 258 -4.36 16.53 4.43
N GLN A 259 -3.44 17.33 4.99
CA GLN A 259 -3.19 17.40 6.43
C GLN A 259 -4.30 18.15 7.17
N LYS A 260 -4.56 17.73 8.40
CA LYS A 260 -5.32 18.47 9.41
C LYS A 260 -4.44 18.62 10.64
N ALA A 261 -4.63 19.66 11.44
CA ALA A 261 -3.86 19.83 12.68
C ALA A 261 -4.12 18.69 13.70
N SER A 262 -5.34 18.13 13.68
CA SER A 262 -5.75 16.97 14.48
C SER A 262 -5.24 15.61 13.99
N THR A 263 -4.75 15.54 12.75
CA THR A 263 -4.02 14.39 12.22
C THR A 263 -2.59 14.45 12.74
N GLU A 264 -2.12 13.37 13.34
CA GLU A 264 -0.76 13.31 13.86
C GLU A 264 0.25 13.19 12.71
N GLU A 265 1.42 13.81 12.87
CA GLU A 265 2.39 14.00 11.80
C GLU A 265 3.08 12.69 11.38
N GLY A 266 3.81 12.70 10.26
CA GLY A 266 4.64 11.57 9.85
C GLY A 266 4.34 11.00 8.46
N GLY A 267 3.51 11.64 7.65
CA GLY A 267 3.28 11.23 6.26
C GLY A 267 3.08 12.42 5.32
N ILE A 268 4.14 12.85 4.63
CA ILE A 268 4.04 13.84 3.54
C ILE A 268 3.10 13.33 2.45
N ALA A 269 3.16 12.04 2.13
CA ALA A 269 2.29 11.46 1.11
C ALA A 269 0.82 11.45 1.56
N GLY A 270 0.59 11.13 2.83
CA GLY A 270 -0.71 11.02 3.48
C GLY A 270 -0.72 10.00 4.62
N THR A 271 -1.90 9.81 5.21
CA THR A 271 -2.12 8.88 6.32
C THR A 271 -3.16 7.83 5.94
N VAL A 272 -2.85 6.56 6.19
CA VAL A 272 -3.73 5.41 6.03
C VAL A 272 -4.27 4.98 7.40
N GLY A 273 -5.57 5.09 7.61
CA GLY A 273 -6.26 4.63 8.81
C GLY A 273 -6.97 3.31 8.58
N LEU A 274 -6.53 2.27 9.30
CA LEU A 274 -7.15 0.94 9.34
C LEU A 274 -8.10 0.86 10.53
N TYR A 275 -9.32 0.37 10.30
CA TYR A 275 -10.34 0.22 11.34
C TYR A 275 -10.84 -1.23 11.41
N SER A 276 -10.78 -1.81 12.60
CA SER A 276 -11.38 -3.12 12.88
C SER A 276 -12.84 -2.97 13.27
N ALA A 277 -13.62 -4.03 13.08
CA ALA A 277 -15.02 -4.06 13.49
C ALA A 277 -15.18 -3.95 15.01
N ARG A 278 -16.23 -3.24 15.44
CA ARG A 278 -16.60 -3.07 16.84
C ARG A 278 -18.05 -3.53 17.10
N PRO A 279 -18.40 -3.94 18.33
CA PRO A 279 -19.73 -4.44 18.66
C PRO A 279 -20.89 -3.49 18.28
N PHE A 280 -20.71 -2.18 18.47
CA PHE A 280 -21.74 -1.19 18.17
C PHE A 280 -21.79 -0.76 16.71
N ASP A 281 -20.93 -1.32 15.84
CA ASP A 281 -21.06 -1.15 14.38
C ASP A 281 -22.23 -1.96 13.82
N PHE A 282 -22.72 -2.95 14.57
CA PHE A 282 -23.81 -3.85 14.17
C PHE A 282 -25.16 -3.43 14.78
N ARG A 283 -26.20 -3.44 13.94
CA ARG A 283 -27.58 -3.15 14.36
C ARG A 283 -28.13 -4.23 15.28
N GLU A 284 -27.92 -5.49 14.92
CA GLU A 284 -28.43 -6.63 15.69
C GLU A 284 -27.65 -6.85 16.99
N ASP A 285 -28.32 -7.40 18.00
CA ASP A 285 -27.72 -7.72 19.30
C ASP A 285 -26.77 -8.92 19.25
N PHE A 286 -26.94 -9.80 18.25
CA PHE A 286 -26.05 -10.91 18.03
C PHE A 286 -25.78 -11.03 16.54
N THR A 287 -24.50 -11.10 16.18
CA THR A 287 -24.06 -11.19 14.79
C THR A 287 -22.98 -12.25 14.68
N VAL A 288 -23.12 -13.14 13.71
CA VAL A 288 -22.08 -14.13 13.37
C VAL A 288 -21.79 -14.03 11.88
N SER A 289 -20.51 -13.97 11.53
CA SER A 289 -20.04 -14.14 10.16
C SER A 289 -19.00 -15.24 10.14
N ALA A 290 -19.07 -16.15 9.18
CA ALA A 290 -18.07 -17.19 8.98
C ALA A 290 -17.83 -17.39 7.50
N SER A 291 -16.59 -17.62 7.09
CA SER A 291 -16.24 -17.93 5.71
C SER A 291 -15.16 -19.00 5.63
N ALA A 292 -15.25 -19.80 4.57
CA ALA A 292 -14.28 -20.82 4.23
C ALA A 292 -14.03 -20.73 2.72
N GLN A 293 -12.77 -20.75 2.32
CA GLN A 293 -12.35 -20.62 0.92
C GLN A 293 -11.20 -21.59 0.63
N GLY A 294 -11.09 -22.03 -0.62
CA GLY A 294 -9.93 -22.72 -1.16
C GLY A 294 -9.33 -21.91 -2.32
N ASN A 295 -8.04 -21.59 -2.22
CA ASN A 295 -7.29 -20.82 -3.21
C ASN A 295 -6.40 -21.75 -4.04
N TYR A 296 -6.75 -21.96 -5.31
CA TYR A 296 -5.96 -22.73 -6.24
C TYR A 296 -5.01 -21.83 -7.02
N ASN A 297 -3.70 -22.05 -6.91
CA ASN A 297 -2.71 -21.37 -7.73
C ASN A 297 -2.34 -22.23 -8.95
N SER A 298 -2.39 -21.65 -10.15
CA SER A 298 -2.17 -22.38 -11.41
C SER A 298 -0.73 -22.85 -11.62
N LEU A 299 0.23 -22.22 -10.96
CA LEU A 299 1.65 -22.57 -11.03
C LEU A 299 2.03 -23.61 -9.97
N THR A 300 1.56 -23.46 -8.73
CA THR A 300 1.87 -24.42 -7.66
C THR A 300 1.00 -25.67 -7.71
N GLU A 301 -0.12 -25.61 -8.42
CA GLU A 301 -1.17 -26.65 -8.49
C GLU A 301 -1.72 -27.06 -7.10
N LYS A 302 -1.53 -26.21 -6.09
CA LYS A 302 -2.03 -26.42 -4.72
C LYS A 302 -3.31 -25.62 -4.48
N ALA A 303 -4.21 -26.19 -3.68
CA ALA A 303 -5.40 -25.53 -3.19
C ALA A 303 -5.25 -25.21 -1.69
N ASP A 304 -5.00 -23.95 -1.38
CA ASP A 304 -4.70 -23.51 -0.03
C ASP A 304 -5.96 -23.04 0.72
N PRO A 305 -6.18 -23.50 1.96
CA PRO A 305 -7.36 -23.15 2.72
C PRO A 305 -7.27 -21.75 3.37
N ARG A 306 -8.41 -21.08 3.44
CA ARG A 306 -8.62 -19.84 4.19
C ARG A 306 -9.92 -19.89 4.98
N PHE A 307 -9.87 -19.45 6.23
CA PHE A 307 -11.00 -19.43 7.15
C PHE A 307 -11.07 -18.09 7.88
N ALA A 308 -12.26 -17.54 8.03
CA ALA A 308 -12.48 -16.39 8.90
C ALA A 308 -13.79 -16.52 9.65
N VAL A 309 -13.81 -16.10 10.91
CA VAL A 309 -15.00 -16.08 11.76
C VAL A 309 -15.04 -14.78 12.57
N LEU A 310 -16.23 -14.22 12.74
CA LEU A 310 -16.51 -13.06 13.57
C LEU A 310 -17.78 -13.34 14.36
N VAL A 311 -17.71 -13.09 15.66
CA VAL A 311 -18.86 -13.17 16.57
C VAL A 311 -18.94 -11.86 17.34
N SER A 312 -20.11 -11.22 17.30
CA SER A 312 -20.41 -10.02 18.06
C SER A 312 -21.69 -10.19 18.86
N LYS A 313 -21.68 -9.71 20.10
CA LYS A 313 -22.85 -9.71 20.97
C LYS A 313 -22.94 -8.44 21.81
N LYS A 314 -24.13 -7.84 21.83
CA LYS A 314 -24.52 -6.79 22.75
C LYS A 314 -25.29 -7.39 23.93
N PHE A 315 -25.05 -6.83 25.10
CA PHE A 315 -25.58 -7.23 26.41
C PHE A 315 -26.12 -5.99 27.12
N MET A 316 -26.86 -6.20 28.21
CA MET A 316 -27.37 -5.13 29.07
C MET A 316 -28.15 -4.06 28.27
N ASP A 317 -29.06 -4.49 27.41
CA ASP A 317 -29.88 -3.62 26.54
C ASP A 317 -29.01 -2.70 25.65
N GLY A 318 -27.92 -3.22 25.11
CA GLY A 318 -27.01 -2.47 24.23
C GLY A 318 -25.97 -1.60 24.94
N LYS A 319 -25.83 -1.72 26.27
CA LYS A 319 -24.84 -0.95 27.05
C LYS A 319 -23.45 -1.60 27.10
N LEU A 320 -23.35 -2.91 26.90
CA LEU A 320 -22.08 -3.63 26.85
C LEU A 320 -22.03 -4.44 25.57
N GLY A 321 -20.96 -4.32 24.78
CA GLY A 321 -20.74 -5.10 23.57
C GLY A 321 -19.42 -5.85 23.64
N ALA A 322 -19.40 -7.08 23.14
CA ALA A 322 -18.18 -7.85 22.94
C ALA A 322 -18.12 -8.37 21.50
N LEU A 323 -16.93 -8.33 20.89
CA LEU A 323 -16.65 -8.85 19.57
C LEU A 323 -15.34 -9.62 19.60
N VAL A 324 -15.32 -10.78 18.96
CA VAL A 324 -14.09 -11.53 18.66
C VAL A 324 -14.13 -11.92 17.20
N SER A 325 -13.01 -11.75 16.50
CA SER A 325 -12.82 -12.32 15.17
C SER A 325 -11.49 -13.05 15.07
N ALA A 326 -11.44 -14.05 14.19
CA ALA A 326 -10.26 -14.82 13.87
C ALA A 326 -10.20 -15.08 12.37
N ALA A 327 -9.02 -14.96 11.77
CA ALA A 327 -8.75 -15.29 10.39
C ALA A 327 -7.48 -16.15 10.31
N MET A 328 -7.52 -17.18 9.46
CA MET A 328 -6.40 -18.08 9.22
C MET A 328 -6.30 -18.36 7.72
N SER A 329 -5.10 -18.30 7.16
CA SER A 329 -4.87 -18.65 5.76
C SER A 329 -3.53 -19.33 5.58
N ASN A 330 -3.52 -20.38 4.76
CA ASN A 330 -2.31 -20.90 4.17
C ASN A 330 -2.17 -20.35 2.75
N ARG A 331 -0.93 -20.25 2.27
CA ARG A 331 -0.63 -19.88 0.90
C ARG A 331 0.72 -20.45 0.49
N THR A 332 0.74 -21.32 -0.51
CA THR A 332 1.96 -21.72 -1.22
C THR A 332 2.11 -20.87 -2.47
N VAL A 333 3.27 -20.23 -2.62
CA VAL A 333 3.62 -19.51 -3.85
C VAL A 333 4.97 -19.96 -4.36
N HIS A 334 5.04 -20.18 -5.67
CA HIS A 334 6.31 -20.30 -6.40
C HIS A 334 6.47 -19.03 -7.24
N GLN A 335 7.68 -18.49 -7.25
CA GLN A 335 8.12 -17.49 -8.20
C GLN A 335 9.29 -18.10 -8.97
N GLU A 336 9.09 -18.33 -10.26
CA GLU A 336 10.08 -18.97 -11.12
C GLU A 336 10.37 -18.12 -12.36
N GLY A 337 11.58 -18.25 -12.89
CA GLY A 337 11.97 -17.52 -14.09
C GLY A 337 13.45 -17.50 -14.36
N TYR A 338 13.86 -16.50 -15.12
CA TYR A 338 15.25 -16.30 -15.52
C TYR A 338 15.74 -14.94 -15.04
N SER A 339 16.99 -14.88 -14.61
CA SER A 339 17.66 -13.67 -14.17
C SER A 339 19.07 -13.61 -14.74
N SER A 340 19.58 -12.42 -15.01
CA SER A 340 21.00 -12.18 -15.25
C SER A 340 21.70 -11.65 -14.00
N VAL A 341 20.94 -11.42 -12.92
CA VAL A 341 21.24 -10.58 -11.75
C VAL A 341 21.49 -9.12 -12.13
N ARG A 342 22.33 -8.84 -13.12
CA ARG A 342 22.50 -7.58 -13.84
C ARG A 342 23.06 -7.84 -15.23
N TRP A 343 22.98 -6.86 -16.12
CA TRP A 343 23.86 -6.83 -17.28
C TRP A 343 25.06 -5.95 -16.94
N THR A 344 26.19 -6.20 -17.59
CA THR A 344 27.37 -5.37 -17.41
C THR A 344 28.32 -5.53 -18.59
N SER A 345 29.32 -4.67 -18.69
CA SER A 345 30.40 -4.79 -19.68
C SER A 345 31.73 -4.95 -18.96
N PRO A 346 32.75 -5.59 -19.58
CA PRO A 346 34.09 -5.64 -19.01
C PRO A 346 34.61 -4.25 -18.64
N PHE A 347 34.43 -3.27 -19.54
CA PHE A 347 34.86 -1.90 -19.32
C PHE A 347 34.25 -1.28 -18.05
N ALA A 348 32.96 -1.52 -17.78
CA ALA A 348 32.28 -1.00 -16.59
C ALA A 348 32.79 -1.62 -15.27
N ASN A 349 33.33 -2.84 -15.31
CA ASN A 349 33.88 -3.52 -14.13
C ASN A 349 35.41 -3.39 -14.02
N GLY A 350 36.09 -2.80 -15.01
CA GLY A 350 37.55 -2.77 -15.09
C GLY A 350 38.17 -4.09 -15.58
N ASP A 351 37.39 -4.93 -16.25
CA ASP A 351 37.79 -6.20 -16.85
C ASP A 351 38.05 -6.03 -18.37
N SER A 352 38.50 -7.10 -19.06
CA SER A 352 38.70 -7.10 -20.51
C SER A 352 38.42 -8.48 -21.14
N TRP A 353 38.04 -8.49 -22.42
CA TRP A 353 37.99 -9.64 -23.32
C TRP A 353 39.12 -9.64 -24.36
N ALA A 354 39.95 -8.59 -24.41
CA ALA A 354 40.90 -8.34 -25.50
C ALA A 354 41.87 -9.52 -25.77
N ASP A 355 42.25 -10.26 -24.72
CA ASP A 355 43.21 -11.38 -24.84
C ASP A 355 42.55 -12.72 -25.21
N SER A 356 41.22 -12.78 -25.34
CA SER A 356 40.48 -14.05 -25.52
C SER A 356 40.25 -14.49 -26.97
N ASN A 357 40.44 -13.59 -27.95
CA ASN A 357 40.27 -13.85 -29.39
C ASN A 357 39.04 -14.72 -29.80
N PRO A 358 37.81 -14.40 -29.36
CA PRO A 358 36.63 -15.17 -29.71
C PRO A 358 36.26 -14.98 -31.19
N THR A 359 35.51 -15.92 -31.76
CA THR A 359 34.90 -15.74 -33.09
C THR A 359 33.74 -14.76 -32.99
N VAL A 360 33.84 -13.60 -33.64
CA VAL A 360 32.84 -12.52 -33.53
C VAL A 360 31.96 -12.43 -34.79
N SER A 361 30.64 -12.42 -34.59
CA SER A 361 29.64 -12.08 -35.61
C SER A 361 28.95 -10.77 -35.25
N GLY A 362 29.04 -9.77 -36.13
CA GLY A 362 28.55 -8.41 -35.90
C GLY A 362 29.67 -7.41 -35.63
N THR A 363 29.33 -6.15 -35.37
CA THR A 363 30.31 -5.06 -35.21
C THR A 363 30.11 -4.34 -33.87
N PRO A 364 31.09 -4.39 -32.94
CA PRO A 364 30.99 -3.68 -31.67
C PRO A 364 31.14 -2.16 -31.88
N LYS A 365 30.41 -1.38 -31.08
CA LYS A 365 30.56 0.08 -30.97
C LYS A 365 31.48 0.41 -29.80
N ALA A 366 32.39 1.35 -30.03
CA ALA A 366 33.31 1.82 -28.99
C ALA A 366 32.60 2.63 -27.90
N CYS A 367 33.06 2.49 -26.66
CA CYS A 367 32.60 3.15 -25.45
C CYS A 367 33.74 3.86 -24.68
N GLY A 368 34.94 3.91 -25.26
CA GLY A 368 36.15 4.44 -24.61
C GLY A 368 37.13 3.38 -24.09
N ALA A 369 36.77 2.09 -24.13
CA ALA A 369 37.69 0.99 -23.87
C ALA A 369 38.79 0.86 -24.95
N ALA A 370 39.89 0.20 -24.61
CA ALA A 370 40.99 -0.07 -25.54
C ALA A 370 40.58 -1.04 -26.65
N ASP A 371 39.81 -2.08 -26.31
CA ASP A 371 39.18 -3.00 -27.25
C ASP A 371 37.66 -2.76 -27.28
N PRO A 372 37.03 -2.53 -28.45
CA PRO A 372 35.58 -2.42 -28.58
C PRO A 372 34.79 -3.63 -28.05
N LEU A 373 35.38 -4.82 -27.94
CA LEU A 373 34.73 -5.98 -27.32
C LEU A 373 34.47 -5.78 -25.82
N ASP A 374 35.28 -4.96 -25.15
CA ASP A 374 35.12 -4.64 -23.73
C ASP A 374 33.92 -3.73 -23.47
N CYS A 375 33.35 -3.16 -24.53
CA CYS A 375 32.14 -2.33 -24.50
C CYS A 375 30.85 -3.13 -24.61
N LEU A 376 30.93 -4.43 -24.89
CA LEU A 376 29.75 -5.26 -25.07
C LEU A 376 29.11 -5.60 -23.73
N TRP A 377 27.83 -5.28 -23.61
CA TRP A 377 26.98 -5.65 -22.49
C TRP A 377 26.60 -7.13 -22.59
N ALA A 378 26.88 -7.87 -21.53
CA ALA A 378 26.57 -9.29 -21.37
C ALA A 378 25.84 -9.53 -20.03
N PRO A 379 25.04 -10.61 -19.90
CA PRO A 379 24.48 -11.00 -18.61
C PRO A 379 25.63 -11.32 -17.63
N ARG A 380 25.56 -10.77 -16.42
CA ARG A 380 26.61 -10.93 -15.40
C ARG A 380 26.58 -12.31 -14.76
N LEU A 381 25.39 -12.73 -14.34
CA LEU A 381 25.09 -14.01 -13.68
C LEU A 381 23.84 -14.62 -14.31
N PRO A 382 23.88 -15.04 -15.60
CA PRO A 382 22.75 -15.73 -16.21
C PRO A 382 22.35 -16.95 -15.38
N ARG A 383 21.08 -17.02 -14.99
CA ARG A 383 20.57 -18.02 -14.06
C ARG A 383 19.09 -18.34 -14.20
N ALA A 384 18.74 -19.60 -13.99
CA ALA A 384 17.38 -20.01 -13.68
C ALA A 384 17.15 -19.81 -12.18
N ASP A 385 16.05 -19.12 -11.85
CA ASP A 385 15.70 -18.73 -10.49
C ASP A 385 14.40 -19.42 -10.07
N PHE A 386 14.40 -19.95 -8.85
CA PHE A 386 13.24 -20.47 -8.16
C PHE A 386 13.18 -19.92 -6.74
N PHE A 387 12.03 -19.37 -6.37
CA PHE A 387 11.70 -18.94 -5.03
C PHE A 387 10.35 -19.54 -4.61
N GLY A 388 10.40 -20.59 -3.80
CA GLY A 388 9.21 -21.19 -3.18
C GLY A 388 9.00 -20.62 -1.78
N ASN A 389 7.74 -20.35 -1.42
CA ASN A 389 7.37 -19.88 -0.08
C ASN A 389 6.06 -20.52 0.36
N ASP A 390 6.08 -21.21 1.50
CA ASP A 390 4.90 -21.65 2.22
C ASP A 390 4.60 -20.66 3.34
N GLN A 391 3.47 -19.96 3.22
CA GLN A 391 3.06 -18.92 4.15
C GLN A 391 1.86 -19.38 4.98
N LYS A 392 1.88 -19.07 6.27
CA LYS A 392 0.73 -19.22 7.15
C LYS A 392 0.51 -17.93 7.92
N ARG A 393 -0.71 -17.42 7.83
CA ARG A 393 -1.17 -16.20 8.49
C ARG A 393 -2.26 -16.53 9.49
N VAL A 394 -2.12 -16.03 10.72
CA VAL A 394 -3.14 -16.11 11.76
C VAL A 394 -3.39 -14.71 12.29
N GLY A 395 -4.64 -14.30 12.37
CA GLY A 395 -5.03 -13.00 12.88
C GLY A 395 -6.21 -13.11 13.83
N LEU A 396 -6.14 -12.40 14.96
CA LEU A 396 -7.19 -12.36 15.97
C LEU A 396 -7.49 -10.90 16.30
N THR A 397 -8.77 -10.56 16.39
CA THR A 397 -9.19 -9.26 16.96
C THR A 397 -10.21 -9.46 18.07
N GLY A 398 -10.15 -8.60 19.07
CA GLY A 398 -11.11 -8.52 20.15
C GLY A 398 -11.49 -7.07 20.41
N SER A 399 -12.77 -6.83 20.68
CA SER A 399 -13.25 -5.50 21.07
C SER A 399 -14.31 -5.61 22.16
N LEU A 400 -14.13 -4.85 23.25
CA LEU A 400 -15.09 -4.69 24.34
C LEU A 400 -15.53 -3.23 24.39
N GLN A 401 -16.82 -2.97 24.24
CA GLN A 401 -17.39 -1.63 24.29
C GLN A 401 -18.37 -1.48 25.45
N TYR A 402 -18.17 -0.46 26.27
CA TYR A 402 -19.07 -0.12 27.36
C TYR A 402 -19.64 1.28 27.18
N LYS A 403 -20.97 1.35 27.01
CA LYS A 403 -21.78 2.55 26.87
C LYS A 403 -22.78 2.64 28.04
N PRO A 404 -22.35 3.11 29.23
CA PRO A 404 -23.22 3.20 30.41
C PRO A 404 -24.43 4.11 30.21
N ASN A 405 -24.26 5.17 29.40
CA ASN A 405 -25.27 6.15 29.01
C ASN A 405 -24.98 6.65 27.58
N GLU A 406 -25.79 7.57 27.06
CA GLU A 406 -25.61 8.09 25.69
C GLU A 406 -24.38 8.98 25.51
N ASP A 407 -23.77 9.41 26.62
CA ASP A 407 -22.70 10.40 26.64
C ASP A 407 -21.31 9.79 26.73
N LEU A 408 -21.18 8.58 27.25
CA LEU A 408 -19.89 7.94 27.47
C LEU A 408 -19.83 6.60 26.74
N VAL A 409 -18.78 6.41 25.95
CA VAL A 409 -18.41 5.13 25.36
C VAL A 409 -16.94 4.88 25.68
N ILE A 410 -16.63 3.72 26.26
CA ILE A 410 -15.27 3.23 26.49
C ILE A 410 -15.09 1.99 25.63
N THR A 411 -13.96 1.88 24.93
CA THR A 411 -13.63 0.77 24.04
C THR A 411 -12.25 0.23 24.40
N PHE A 412 -12.15 -1.07 24.60
CA PHE A 412 -10.89 -1.79 24.65
C PHE A 412 -10.78 -2.65 23.39
N ASP A 413 -9.79 -2.39 22.56
CA ASP A 413 -9.48 -3.14 21.34
C ASP A 413 -8.16 -3.89 21.52
N ALA A 414 -8.11 -5.14 21.06
CA ALA A 414 -6.92 -5.96 21.01
C ALA A 414 -6.78 -6.59 19.62
N LEU A 415 -5.57 -6.62 19.08
CA LEU A 415 -5.26 -7.27 17.81
C LEU A 415 -3.97 -8.07 17.94
N HIS A 416 -3.98 -9.29 17.41
CA HIS A 416 -2.81 -10.14 17.26
C HIS A 416 -2.74 -10.61 15.79
N SER A 417 -1.55 -10.60 15.20
CA SER A 417 -1.29 -11.11 13.86
C SER A 417 0.05 -11.83 13.81
N GLU A 418 0.09 -13.02 13.25
CA GLU A 418 1.31 -13.80 13.04
C GLU A 418 1.40 -14.17 11.56
N LEU A 419 2.55 -13.91 10.94
CA LEU A 419 2.90 -14.39 9.60
C LEU A 419 4.17 -15.22 9.69
N THR A 420 4.04 -16.49 9.33
CA THR A 420 5.16 -17.42 9.20
C THR A 420 5.44 -17.69 7.73
N ASN A 421 6.71 -17.74 7.36
CA ASN A 421 7.18 -18.07 6.01
C ASN A 421 8.23 -19.17 6.11
N ASP A 422 8.10 -20.18 5.28
CA ASP A 422 9.13 -21.21 5.03
C ASP A 422 9.54 -21.15 3.55
N ARG A 423 10.76 -20.69 3.29
CA ARG A 423 11.23 -20.33 1.96
C ARG A 423 12.38 -21.21 1.51
N TYR A 424 12.22 -21.79 0.33
CA TYR A 424 13.29 -22.44 -0.40
C TYR A 424 13.64 -21.63 -1.64
N SER A 425 14.92 -21.37 -1.86
CA SER A 425 15.40 -20.69 -3.07
C SER A 425 16.51 -21.50 -3.73
N TYR A 426 16.40 -21.69 -5.05
CA TYR A 426 17.36 -22.45 -5.84
C TYR A 426 17.73 -21.65 -7.08
N ASN A 427 19.02 -21.35 -7.24
CA ASN A 427 19.50 -20.53 -8.36
C ASN A 427 20.75 -21.15 -9.00
N SER A 428 20.81 -21.22 -10.34
CA SER A 428 21.99 -21.70 -11.08
C SER A 428 22.74 -20.55 -11.73
N MET A 429 23.94 -20.18 -11.30
CA MET A 429 24.63 -18.96 -11.75
C MET A 429 25.92 -19.24 -12.52
N GLU A 430 26.07 -18.58 -13.68
CA GLU A 430 27.37 -18.53 -14.38
C GLU A 430 28.05 -17.19 -14.18
N TRP A 431 29.28 -17.18 -13.67
CA TRP A 431 29.96 -15.94 -13.28
C TRP A 431 30.66 -15.23 -14.43
N LEU A 432 29.96 -14.90 -15.52
CA LEU A 432 30.56 -14.56 -16.83
C LEU A 432 31.54 -13.37 -16.85
N LEU A 433 31.63 -12.57 -15.77
CA LEU A 433 32.53 -11.43 -15.63
C LEU A 433 33.03 -11.35 -14.16
N THR A 434 34.30 -11.74 -13.92
CA THR A 434 34.96 -11.68 -12.61
C THR A 434 35.92 -10.50 -12.52
N HIS A 435 35.79 -9.66 -11.49
CA HIS A 435 36.70 -8.53 -11.22
C HIS A 435 38.18 -8.98 -11.20
N GLY A 436 38.97 -8.56 -12.18
CA GLY A 436 40.39 -8.84 -12.21
C GLY A 436 41.12 -8.32 -13.45
N THR A 437 42.39 -7.96 -13.29
CA THR A 437 43.28 -7.69 -14.41
C THR A 437 43.32 -8.90 -15.35
N ALA A 438 43.33 -8.68 -16.66
CA ALA A 438 43.43 -9.73 -17.67
C ALA A 438 44.51 -10.75 -17.28
N GLY A 439 44.09 -11.97 -16.93
CA GLY A 439 44.97 -13.03 -16.40
C GLY A 439 44.50 -13.73 -15.12
N ASN A 440 43.51 -13.20 -14.40
CA ASN A 440 42.90 -13.89 -13.24
C ASN A 440 41.67 -14.76 -13.61
N TYR A 441 41.46 -15.04 -14.90
CA TYR A 441 40.39 -15.90 -15.45
C TYR A 441 40.57 -17.36 -15.02
N THR A 442 40.27 -17.69 -13.77
CA THR A 442 40.10 -19.09 -13.41
C THR A 442 38.73 -19.55 -13.88
N GLY A 443 38.67 -20.00 -15.15
CA GLY A 443 37.64 -20.91 -15.65
C GLY A 443 36.47 -20.31 -16.42
N GLN A 444 36.69 -19.44 -17.43
CA GLN A 444 35.71 -19.02 -18.45
C GLN A 444 36.41 -18.47 -19.71
N THR A 445 36.68 -19.31 -20.70
CA THR A 445 37.38 -18.91 -21.94
C THR A 445 36.36 -18.60 -23.04
N PRO A 446 36.23 -17.33 -23.50
CA PRO A 446 35.37 -16.98 -24.63
C PRO A 446 35.72 -17.77 -25.90
N VAL A 447 34.69 -18.25 -26.60
CA VAL A 447 34.83 -19.02 -27.85
C VAL A 447 34.18 -18.30 -29.03
N SER A 448 32.94 -17.83 -28.86
CA SER A 448 32.22 -17.12 -29.91
C SER A 448 31.26 -16.10 -29.34
N PHE A 449 31.11 -14.97 -30.05
CA PHE A 449 30.26 -13.84 -29.71
C PHE A 449 29.37 -13.46 -30.90
N LYS A 450 28.10 -13.20 -30.63
CA LYS A 450 27.14 -12.63 -31.57
C LYS A 450 26.64 -11.30 -31.02
N ILE A 451 26.91 -10.24 -31.76
CA ILE A 451 26.60 -8.86 -31.36
C ILE A 451 25.24 -8.48 -31.97
N ALA A 452 24.39 -7.86 -31.16
CA ALA A 452 23.11 -7.32 -31.61
C ALA A 452 23.30 -6.14 -32.60
N PRO A 453 22.28 -5.79 -33.39
CA PRO A 453 22.36 -4.67 -34.34
C PRO A 453 22.67 -3.30 -33.71
N ASP A 454 22.43 -3.14 -32.41
CA ASP A 454 22.79 -1.93 -31.67
C ASP A 454 24.32 -1.72 -31.55
N GLY A 455 25.11 -2.78 -31.78
CA GLY A 455 26.56 -2.82 -31.63
C GLY A 455 27.05 -2.81 -30.18
N LYS A 456 26.15 -2.93 -29.20
CA LYS A 456 26.44 -2.81 -27.77
C LYS A 456 26.07 -4.06 -26.99
N THR A 457 25.12 -4.85 -27.45
CA THR A 457 24.62 -6.00 -26.69
C THR A 457 25.20 -7.30 -27.24
N LEU A 458 25.74 -8.14 -26.35
CA LEU A 458 26.16 -9.50 -26.67
C LEU A 458 24.93 -10.41 -26.57
N VAL A 459 24.24 -10.62 -27.70
CA VAL A 459 22.96 -11.35 -27.74
C VAL A 459 23.17 -12.86 -27.65
N ALA A 460 24.32 -13.38 -28.07
CA ALA A 460 24.70 -14.76 -27.84
C ALA A 460 26.21 -14.89 -27.60
N ALA A 461 26.60 -15.80 -26.71
CA ALA A 461 27.99 -16.11 -26.47
C ALA A 461 28.19 -17.55 -26.04
N SER A 462 29.37 -18.10 -26.34
CA SER A 462 29.80 -19.42 -25.88
C SER A 462 31.18 -19.34 -25.22
N PHE A 463 31.36 -20.14 -24.17
CA PHE A 463 32.54 -20.17 -23.32
C PHE A 463 32.96 -21.62 -23.04
N ASN A 464 34.25 -21.84 -22.84
CA ASN A 464 34.82 -23.07 -22.29
C ASN A 464 35.26 -22.86 -20.83
N ASP A 465 35.60 -23.96 -20.16
CA ASP A 465 36.16 -23.99 -18.80
C ASP A 465 35.28 -23.38 -17.71
N VAL A 466 34.01 -23.10 -18.02
CA VAL A 466 33.01 -22.50 -17.12
C VAL A 466 32.81 -23.38 -15.90
N THR A 467 32.95 -22.76 -14.72
CA THR A 467 32.59 -23.38 -13.45
C THR A 467 31.28 -22.77 -12.94
N SER A 468 30.15 -23.44 -13.19
CA SER A 468 28.86 -23.05 -12.63
C SER A 468 28.87 -22.99 -11.13
N TRP A 469 28.17 -22.00 -10.60
CA TRP A 469 27.82 -21.85 -9.21
C TRP A 469 26.36 -22.19 -9.05
N TYR A 470 26.01 -22.85 -7.97
CA TYR A 470 24.63 -23.11 -7.63
C TYR A 470 24.40 -22.68 -6.21
N GLU A 471 23.28 -22.02 -5.99
CA GLU A 471 22.84 -21.56 -4.69
C GLU A 471 21.61 -22.36 -4.27
N SER A 472 21.65 -22.87 -3.04
CA SER A 472 20.46 -23.36 -2.35
C SER A 472 20.32 -22.61 -1.04
N ARG A 473 19.12 -22.12 -0.78
CA ARG A 473 18.78 -21.40 0.44
C ARG A 473 17.52 -21.99 1.06
N HIS A 474 17.56 -22.18 2.38
CA HIS A 474 16.41 -22.44 3.23
C HIS A 474 16.32 -21.31 4.24
N GLN A 475 15.14 -20.71 4.38
CA GLN A 475 14.93 -19.55 5.21
C GLN A 475 13.57 -19.60 5.87
N GLU A 476 13.56 -19.52 7.19
CA GLU A 476 12.34 -19.48 7.99
C GLU A 476 12.21 -18.09 8.59
N SER A 477 11.01 -17.52 8.59
CA SER A 477 10.75 -16.26 9.26
C SER A 477 9.38 -16.21 9.92
N THR A 478 9.32 -15.51 11.04
CA THR A 478 8.09 -15.29 11.81
C THR A 478 8.00 -13.82 12.16
N SER A 479 6.88 -13.19 11.81
CA SER A 479 6.53 -11.83 12.22
C SER A 479 5.29 -11.86 13.09
N THR A 480 5.42 -11.40 14.32
CA THR A 480 4.34 -11.36 15.31
C THR A 480 4.04 -9.92 15.68
N PHE A 481 2.79 -9.50 15.47
CA PHE A 481 2.28 -8.19 15.82
C PHE A 481 1.22 -8.31 16.90
N ASP A 482 1.33 -7.49 17.93
CA ASP A 482 0.36 -7.34 19.01
C ASP A 482 -0.01 -5.87 19.21
N GLN A 483 -1.29 -5.57 19.40
CA GLN A 483 -1.78 -4.25 19.79
C GLN A 483 -2.83 -4.35 20.90
N PHE A 484 -2.73 -3.44 21.88
CA PHE A 484 -3.76 -3.20 22.88
C PHE A 484 -4.07 -1.70 22.96
N VAL A 485 -5.35 -1.33 22.85
CA VAL A 485 -5.81 0.06 22.86
C VAL A 485 -7.00 0.21 23.78
N LEU A 486 -6.91 1.13 24.74
CA LEU A 486 -8.04 1.64 25.50
C LEU A 486 -8.38 3.04 24.99
N SER A 487 -9.61 3.23 24.54
CA SER A 487 -10.11 4.53 24.07
C SER A 487 -11.44 4.89 24.72
N GLY A 488 -11.74 6.18 24.79
CA GLY A 488 -12.97 6.68 25.37
C GLY A 488 -13.46 7.94 24.67
N LYS A 489 -14.78 8.06 24.54
CA LYS A 489 -15.46 9.27 24.08
C LYS A 489 -16.47 9.68 25.12
N TRP A 490 -16.41 10.93 25.56
CA TRP A 490 -17.28 11.47 26.60
C TRP A 490 -17.85 12.82 26.19
N ARG A 491 -19.17 12.91 26.04
CA ARG A 491 -19.93 14.13 25.83
C ARG A 491 -20.32 14.70 27.19
N VAL A 492 -19.63 15.75 27.63
CA VAL A 492 -19.87 16.39 28.93
C VAL A 492 -21.13 17.26 28.89
N SER A 493 -21.38 17.87 27.73
CA SER A 493 -22.56 18.67 27.44
C SER A 493 -22.79 18.72 25.92
N ASP A 494 -23.86 19.37 25.48
CA ASP A 494 -24.11 19.60 24.05
C ASP A 494 -22.97 20.37 23.35
N ARG A 495 -22.21 21.16 24.13
CA ARG A 495 -21.12 22.00 23.62
C ARG A 495 -19.72 21.45 23.86
N LEU A 496 -19.54 20.41 24.67
CA LEU A 496 -18.21 19.95 25.06
C LEU A 496 -18.13 18.43 25.04
N SER A 497 -17.15 17.90 24.32
CA SER A 497 -16.82 16.48 24.32
C SER A 497 -15.31 16.24 24.38
N PHE A 498 -14.92 15.14 25.01
CA PHE A 498 -13.55 14.67 25.10
C PHE A 498 -13.39 13.30 24.43
N GLU A 499 -12.26 13.09 23.79
CA GLU A 499 -11.84 11.80 23.26
C GLU A 499 -10.43 11.50 23.76
N GLY A 500 -10.18 10.27 24.20
CA GLY A 500 -8.89 9.85 24.72
C GLY A 500 -8.52 8.47 24.22
N LEU A 501 -7.23 8.22 24.07
CA LEU A 501 -6.66 6.93 23.70
C LEU A 501 -5.34 6.73 24.43
N ILE A 502 -5.11 5.51 24.91
CA ILE A 502 -3.83 4.98 25.35
C ILE A 502 -3.66 3.59 24.76
N GLY A 503 -2.49 3.30 24.20
CA GLY A 503 -2.24 2.00 23.62
C GLY A 503 -0.77 1.67 23.48
N GLN A 504 -0.51 0.39 23.25
CA GLN A 504 0.79 -0.16 22.97
C GLN A 504 0.68 -1.11 21.77
N ALA A 505 1.69 -1.09 20.91
CA ALA A 505 1.87 -2.03 19.82
C ALA A 505 3.31 -2.55 19.80
N THR A 506 3.46 -3.84 19.53
CA THR A 506 4.75 -4.52 19.38
C THR A 506 4.73 -5.32 18.09
N ASP A 507 5.85 -5.31 17.37
CA ASP A 507 6.11 -6.11 16.19
C ASP A 507 7.48 -6.76 16.38
N ASP A 508 7.52 -8.09 16.41
CA ASP A 508 8.73 -8.89 16.59
C ASP A 508 8.90 -9.79 15.37
N ALA A 509 9.96 -9.55 14.60
CA ALA A 509 10.20 -10.22 13.34
C ALA A 509 11.56 -10.92 13.37
N ASP A 510 11.52 -12.25 13.28
CA ASP A 510 12.67 -13.14 13.29
C ASP A 510 12.86 -13.79 11.93
N ARG A 511 14.11 -14.02 11.56
CA ARG A 511 14.48 -14.72 10.32
C ARG A 511 15.75 -15.54 10.54
N THR A 512 15.69 -16.82 10.19
CA THR A 512 16.86 -17.69 10.06
C THR A 512 17.13 -17.93 8.58
N GLU A 513 18.40 -17.97 8.19
CA GLU A 513 18.82 -18.27 6.82
C GLU A 513 19.96 -19.28 6.84
N LEU A 514 19.79 -20.39 6.13
CA LEU A 514 20.84 -21.31 5.72
C LEU A 514 21.03 -21.21 4.21
N ARG A 515 22.22 -20.79 3.80
CA ARG A 515 22.56 -20.62 2.39
C ARG A 515 23.84 -21.37 2.06
N PHE A 516 23.81 -22.09 0.94
CA PHE A 516 24.93 -22.87 0.42
C PHE A 516 25.21 -22.46 -1.02
N TYR A 517 26.48 -22.17 -1.30
CA TYR A 517 26.99 -22.11 -2.66
C TYR A 517 27.80 -23.36 -2.94
N TYR A 518 27.66 -23.91 -4.14
CA TYR A 518 28.54 -24.99 -4.57
C TYR A 518 28.92 -24.89 -6.03
N ARG A 519 30.12 -25.38 -6.36
CA ARG A 519 30.72 -25.31 -7.70
C ARG A 519 30.63 -26.62 -8.44
N SER A 520 30.49 -26.51 -9.76
CA SER A 520 30.62 -27.63 -10.70
C SER A 520 32.08 -27.95 -11.06
N VAL A 521 32.28 -29.03 -11.81
CA VAL A 521 33.49 -29.24 -12.64
C VAL A 521 33.49 -28.28 -13.84
N PRO A 522 34.66 -27.85 -14.35
CA PRO A 522 34.74 -27.01 -15.56
C PRO A 522 34.07 -27.65 -16.78
N HIS A 523 33.32 -26.86 -17.54
CA HIS A 523 32.59 -27.33 -18.73
C HIS A 523 32.32 -26.20 -19.75
N ALA A 524 31.70 -26.55 -20.88
CA ALA A 524 31.29 -25.58 -21.89
C ALA A 524 29.92 -24.97 -21.54
N TYR A 525 29.74 -23.68 -21.77
CA TYR A 525 28.49 -22.97 -21.54
C TYR A 525 28.18 -22.02 -22.69
N ALA A 526 26.92 -21.91 -23.08
CA ALA A 526 26.47 -20.91 -24.05
C ALA A 526 25.07 -20.40 -23.71
N TYR A 527 24.83 -19.13 -24.05
CA TYR A 527 23.50 -18.51 -24.02
C TYR A 527 23.19 -17.87 -25.38
N ASP A 528 21.90 -17.84 -25.77
CA ASP A 528 21.41 -17.16 -26.97
C ASP A 528 20.04 -16.51 -26.75
N TYR A 529 20.00 -15.17 -26.77
CA TYR A 529 18.79 -14.33 -26.68
C TYR A 529 18.20 -13.96 -28.05
N SER A 530 18.70 -14.52 -29.15
CA SER A 530 18.30 -14.09 -30.51
C SER A 530 16.83 -14.34 -30.81
N ASP A 531 16.26 -15.41 -30.26
CA ASP A 531 14.86 -15.79 -30.47
C ASP A 531 13.93 -15.26 -29.36
N ASN A 532 14.45 -15.05 -28.15
CA ASN A 532 13.73 -14.51 -27.00
C ASN A 532 14.65 -13.59 -26.18
N ALA A 533 14.25 -12.33 -26.01
CA ALA A 533 15.02 -11.29 -25.31
C ALA A 533 14.94 -11.33 -23.78
N TYR A 534 14.07 -12.20 -23.22
CA TYR A 534 13.82 -12.33 -21.79
C TYR A 534 14.43 -13.61 -21.22
N ILE A 535 14.23 -14.74 -21.91
CA ILE A 535 14.73 -16.06 -21.50
C ILE A 535 15.61 -16.62 -22.63
N PRO A 536 16.93 -16.75 -22.43
CA PRO A 536 17.81 -17.25 -23.47
C PRO A 536 17.73 -18.77 -23.59
N LYS A 537 18.10 -19.28 -24.76
CA LYS A 537 18.45 -20.70 -24.90
C LYS A 537 19.80 -20.93 -24.25
N ILE A 538 19.85 -21.86 -23.29
CA ILE A 538 21.09 -22.25 -22.59
C ILE A 538 21.59 -23.60 -23.10
N SER A 539 22.91 -23.74 -23.25
CA SER A 539 23.57 -25.02 -23.54
C SER A 539 24.77 -25.23 -22.63
N PHE A 540 24.84 -26.41 -22.01
CA PHE A 540 25.98 -26.85 -21.20
C PHE A 540 26.92 -27.81 -21.97
N GLY A 541 26.76 -27.92 -23.29
CA GLY A 541 27.49 -28.89 -24.09
C GLY A 541 27.19 -30.33 -23.64
N SER A 542 28.22 -31.06 -23.19
CA SER A 542 28.10 -32.43 -22.65
C SER A 542 27.94 -32.49 -21.12
N TYR A 543 27.96 -31.36 -20.42
CA TYR A 543 27.77 -31.31 -18.98
C TYR A 543 26.29 -31.49 -18.64
N ASP A 544 26.02 -32.37 -17.66
CA ASP A 544 24.68 -32.60 -17.13
C ASP A 544 24.54 -31.95 -15.74
N PRO A 545 23.74 -30.88 -15.60
CA PRO A 545 23.47 -30.24 -14.31
C PRO A 545 22.68 -31.12 -13.32
N ASN A 546 22.19 -32.29 -13.73
CA ASN A 546 21.47 -33.21 -12.85
C ASN A 546 22.35 -34.32 -12.25
N LEU A 547 23.62 -34.43 -12.69
CA LEU A 547 24.55 -35.46 -12.24
C LEU A 547 25.30 -35.06 -10.96
N ALA A 548 25.15 -35.83 -9.88
CA ALA A 548 25.69 -35.50 -8.55
C ALA A 548 27.23 -35.36 -8.51
N SER A 549 27.96 -36.19 -9.27
CA SER A 549 29.41 -36.18 -9.30
C SER A 549 30.01 -34.92 -9.91
N ASN A 550 29.20 -34.10 -10.59
CA ASN A 550 29.65 -32.83 -11.15
C ASN A 550 29.83 -31.74 -10.09
N TYR A 551 29.32 -31.93 -8.88
CA TYR A 551 29.31 -30.94 -7.81
C TYR A 551 30.43 -31.19 -6.80
N VAL A 552 31.45 -30.33 -6.79
CA VAL A 552 32.77 -30.66 -6.19
C VAL A 552 33.16 -29.84 -4.97
N ASN A 553 32.60 -28.64 -4.78
CA ASN A 553 33.03 -27.73 -3.71
C ASN A 553 31.84 -27.01 -3.09
N ALA A 554 31.53 -27.25 -1.81
CA ALA A 554 30.61 -26.42 -1.03
C ALA A 554 31.38 -25.22 -0.46
N LEU A 555 31.12 -24.05 -1.01
CA LEU A 555 31.51 -22.76 -0.45
C LEU A 555 30.39 -22.33 0.49
N THR A 556 30.59 -22.47 1.80
CA THR A 556 29.54 -22.04 2.74
C THR A 556 29.46 -20.52 2.74
N ALA A 557 28.27 -19.97 2.53
CA ALA A 557 28.04 -18.56 2.79
C ALA A 557 26.66 -18.36 3.40
N ALA A 558 26.66 -17.79 4.61
CA ALA A 558 25.52 -17.40 5.43
C ALA A 558 24.75 -18.55 6.11
N ASN A 559 25.09 -18.77 7.37
CA ASN A 559 24.19 -19.29 8.40
C ASN A 559 23.90 -18.10 9.33
N ARG A 560 22.71 -17.52 9.25
CA ARG A 560 22.40 -16.21 9.87
C ARG A 560 21.07 -16.24 10.60
N ILE A 561 21.01 -15.46 11.68
CA ILE A 561 19.76 -15.07 12.32
C ILE A 561 19.68 -13.55 12.31
N ASN A 562 18.52 -13.00 12.00
CA ASN A 562 18.21 -11.58 12.08
C ASN A 562 16.94 -11.42 12.92
N ASN A 563 16.94 -10.42 13.80
CA ASN A 563 15.76 -10.03 14.57
C ASN A 563 15.55 -8.52 14.45
N VAL A 564 14.31 -8.12 14.21
CA VAL A 564 13.86 -6.73 14.30
C VAL A 564 12.70 -6.68 15.27
N LYS A 565 12.85 -5.91 16.34
CA LYS A 565 11.79 -5.64 17.29
C LYS A 565 11.41 -4.17 17.28
N LYS A 566 10.12 -3.87 17.09
CA LYS A 566 9.55 -2.53 17.13
C LYS A 566 8.52 -2.44 18.24
N GLU A 567 8.65 -1.42 19.08
CA GLU A 567 7.73 -1.13 20.16
C GLU A 567 7.22 0.29 19.98
N ASN A 568 5.91 0.50 20.13
CA ASN A 568 5.27 1.80 20.02
C ASN A 568 4.25 1.97 21.15
N PHE A 569 4.45 2.99 21.99
CA PHE A 569 3.47 3.40 23.00
C PHE A 569 2.89 4.76 22.59
N SER A 570 1.56 4.87 22.58
CA SER A 570 0.87 6.09 22.14
C SER A 570 -0.19 6.51 23.14
N THR A 571 -0.29 7.82 23.37
CA THR A 571 -1.39 8.45 24.09
C THR A 571 -1.89 9.65 23.32
N LYS A 572 -3.21 9.86 23.32
CA LYS A 572 -3.86 11.00 22.69
C LYS A 572 -5.01 11.48 23.57
N PHE A 573 -5.15 12.79 23.70
CA PHE A 573 -6.29 13.42 24.34
C PHE A 573 -6.76 14.61 23.51
N ASP A 574 -8.03 14.60 23.14
CA ASP A 574 -8.69 15.59 22.31
C ASP A 574 -9.88 16.18 23.08
N GLY A 575 -10.02 17.51 23.06
CA GLY A 575 -11.20 18.24 23.50
C GLY A 575 -11.86 18.95 22.32
N THR A 576 -13.17 18.85 22.22
CA THR A 576 -13.98 19.53 21.19
C THR A 576 -15.02 20.42 21.84
N TYR A 577 -15.01 21.70 21.48
CA TYR A 577 -16.02 22.68 21.86
C TYR A 577 -16.90 23.05 20.66
N ASN A 578 -18.19 22.79 20.74
CA ASN A 578 -19.18 23.16 19.71
C ASN A 578 -19.77 24.54 20.04
N GLY A 579 -19.52 25.51 19.17
CA GLY A 579 -20.15 26.82 19.16
C GLY A 579 -21.26 26.92 18.11
N ASP A 580 -21.81 28.11 17.94
CA ASP A 580 -22.87 28.35 16.96
C ASP A 580 -22.26 28.51 15.56
N GLY A 581 -22.34 27.46 14.72
CA GLY A 581 -21.81 27.45 13.35
C GLY A 581 -20.32 27.11 13.22
N PHE A 582 -19.65 26.81 14.33
CA PHE A 582 -18.24 26.40 14.36
C PHE A 582 -17.97 25.41 15.49
N TYR A 583 -16.88 24.67 15.40
CA TYR A 583 -16.33 23.91 16.53
C TYR A 583 -14.82 24.05 16.60
N ILE A 584 -14.29 24.08 17.81
CA ILE A 584 -12.85 24.13 18.09
C ILE A 584 -12.43 22.76 18.59
N LYS A 585 -11.41 22.18 17.99
CA LYS A 585 -10.75 20.96 18.47
C LYS A 585 -9.34 21.30 18.92
N ALA A 586 -8.96 20.90 20.12
CA ALA A 586 -7.61 21.02 20.62
C ALA A 586 -7.18 19.69 21.22
N GLY A 587 -5.92 19.33 21.07
CA GLY A 587 -5.45 18.05 21.61
C GLY A 587 -3.96 17.98 21.79
N VAL A 588 -3.56 16.98 22.56
CA VAL A 588 -2.17 16.61 22.84
C VAL A 588 -1.97 15.14 22.56
N ASN A 589 -0.77 14.78 22.11
CA ASN A 589 -0.38 13.39 21.90
C ASN A 589 1.07 13.18 22.30
N TYR A 590 1.36 11.98 22.79
CA TYR A 590 2.69 11.51 23.09
C TYR A 590 2.89 10.13 22.47
N ASN A 591 4.01 9.93 21.78
CA ASN A 591 4.40 8.66 21.21
C ASN A 591 5.86 8.34 21.54
N ASP A 592 6.13 7.15 22.08
CA ASP A 592 7.47 6.61 22.26
C ASP A 592 7.62 5.36 21.38
N ARG A 593 8.55 5.45 20.43
CA ARG A 593 8.90 4.36 19.52
C ARG A 593 10.31 3.89 19.82
N THR A 594 10.52 2.58 19.85
CA THR A 594 11.85 1.99 19.84
C THR A 594 11.93 0.90 18.78
N VAL A 595 12.99 0.92 17.98
CA VAL A 595 13.32 -0.13 17.01
C VAL A 595 14.70 -0.68 17.33
N GLN A 596 14.79 -2.00 17.41
CA GLN A 596 16.01 -2.74 17.69
C GLN A 596 16.28 -3.68 16.54
N TYR A 597 17.50 -3.69 16.04
CA TYR A 597 18.00 -4.67 15.09
C TYR A 597 19.12 -5.46 15.75
N SER A 598 19.10 -6.78 15.56
CA SER A 598 20.21 -7.65 15.94
C SER A 598 20.41 -8.73 14.90
N GLU A 599 21.64 -9.26 14.86
CA GLU A 599 21.96 -10.40 14.00
C GLU A 599 22.98 -11.32 14.67
N GLY A 600 23.02 -12.56 14.21
CA GLY A 600 24.00 -13.55 14.64
C GLY A 600 24.44 -14.46 13.50
N TYR A 601 25.61 -15.04 13.65
CA TYR A 601 26.20 -15.97 12.68
C TYR A 601 26.29 -17.37 13.28
N GLY A 602 25.74 -18.35 12.57
CA GLY A 602 25.93 -19.75 12.87
C GLY A 602 27.17 -20.32 12.19
N ALA A 603 27.47 -21.59 12.48
CA ALA A 603 28.60 -22.26 11.85
C ALA A 603 28.44 -22.38 10.33
N SER A 604 29.56 -22.24 9.62
CA SER A 604 29.64 -22.33 8.15
C SER A 604 30.59 -23.48 7.73
N PRO A 605 30.15 -24.74 7.83
CA PRO A 605 30.97 -25.92 7.57
C PRO A 605 31.05 -26.22 6.06
N SER A 606 32.23 -26.64 5.59
CA SER A 606 32.39 -27.19 4.24
C SER A 606 31.97 -28.66 4.22
N PHE A 607 31.31 -29.10 3.15
CA PHE A 607 30.91 -30.48 2.90
C PHE A 607 31.10 -30.86 1.43
N ASN A 608 30.99 -32.15 1.11
CA ASN A 608 31.01 -32.61 -0.27
C ASN A 608 29.60 -32.53 -0.88
N PRO A 609 29.33 -31.61 -1.83
CA PRO A 609 27.98 -31.44 -2.40
C PRO A 609 27.45 -32.69 -3.10
N SER A 610 28.33 -33.50 -3.70
CA SER A 610 27.89 -34.72 -4.41
C SER A 610 27.15 -35.73 -3.51
N THR A 611 27.37 -35.68 -2.19
CA THR A 611 26.68 -36.51 -1.19
C THR A 611 25.37 -35.90 -0.71
N TYR A 612 25.26 -34.58 -0.70
CA TYR A 612 24.22 -33.82 -0.01
C TYR A 612 23.39 -32.93 -0.96
N THR A 613 23.26 -33.39 -2.21
CA THR A 613 22.39 -32.77 -3.20
C THR A 613 21.34 -33.76 -3.67
N MET A 614 20.19 -33.24 -4.08
CA MET A 614 19.05 -33.98 -4.62
C MET A 614 18.67 -33.44 -6.00
N PRO A 615 17.94 -34.21 -6.83
CA PRO A 615 17.30 -33.66 -8.03
C PRO A 615 16.41 -32.46 -7.71
N PHE A 616 16.22 -31.56 -8.67
CA PHE A 616 15.34 -30.40 -8.52
C PHE A 616 13.92 -30.86 -8.13
N PRO A 617 13.33 -30.34 -7.04
CA PRO A 617 12.10 -30.90 -6.46
C PRO A 617 10.81 -30.51 -7.19
N ILE A 618 10.87 -29.57 -8.14
CA ILE A 618 9.69 -29.01 -8.82
C ILE A 618 9.57 -29.60 -10.23
N ASP A 619 8.51 -30.38 -10.45
CA ASP A 619 8.30 -31.09 -11.71
C ASP A 619 7.90 -30.18 -12.86
N ASN A 620 7.10 -29.15 -12.61
CA ASN A 620 6.62 -28.19 -13.60
C ASN A 620 7.46 -26.89 -13.66
N PHE A 621 8.71 -26.90 -13.18
CA PHE A 621 9.58 -25.72 -13.20
C PHE A 621 9.75 -25.13 -14.61
N GLY A 622 9.44 -23.85 -14.75
CA GLY A 622 9.44 -23.08 -16.00
C GLY A 622 8.12 -23.13 -16.79
N SER A 623 7.08 -23.78 -16.25
CA SER A 623 5.80 -23.91 -16.94
C SER A 623 5.08 -22.57 -17.10
N GLY A 624 4.57 -22.27 -18.29
CA GLY A 624 3.87 -21.01 -18.57
C GLY A 624 4.79 -19.87 -19.05
N LEU A 625 6.12 -20.07 -19.00
CA LEU A 625 7.08 -19.14 -19.61
C LEU A 625 7.32 -19.45 -21.10
N ASP A 626 7.67 -18.42 -21.87
CA ASP A 626 8.02 -18.55 -23.30
C ASP A 626 9.49 -18.99 -23.49
N GLY A 627 9.91 -20.05 -22.79
CA GLY A 627 11.28 -20.56 -22.84
C GLY A 627 11.54 -21.64 -21.80
N ASP A 628 12.56 -22.47 -22.02
CA ASP A 628 12.89 -23.57 -21.12
C ASP A 628 13.82 -23.11 -19.98
N LEU A 629 13.46 -23.43 -18.74
CA LEU A 629 14.36 -23.32 -17.59
C LEU A 629 15.07 -24.66 -17.34
N VAL A 630 16.39 -24.63 -17.18
CA VAL A 630 17.18 -25.84 -16.95
C VAL A 630 17.12 -26.24 -15.48
N LYS A 631 16.70 -27.48 -15.21
CA LYS A 631 16.77 -28.08 -13.87
C LYS A 631 18.19 -28.50 -13.53
N PHE A 632 18.54 -28.38 -12.25
CA PHE A 632 19.86 -28.69 -11.69
C PHE A 632 19.72 -29.32 -10.30
N ARG A 633 20.81 -29.89 -9.76
CA ARG A 633 20.76 -30.42 -8.39
C ARG A 633 20.77 -29.32 -7.34
N VAL A 634 19.93 -29.50 -6.33
CA VAL A 634 19.77 -28.59 -5.19
C VAL A 634 20.28 -29.23 -3.91
N ALA A 635 20.60 -28.44 -2.88
CA ALA A 635 20.98 -28.97 -1.58
C ALA A 635 19.82 -29.78 -0.96
N ASP A 636 20.16 -30.94 -0.41
CA ASP A 636 19.24 -31.74 0.39
C ASP A 636 19.39 -31.31 1.86
N PHE A 637 18.61 -30.33 2.27
CA PHE A 637 18.68 -29.75 3.62
C PHE A 637 18.38 -30.78 4.71
N ASP A 638 17.50 -31.76 4.44
CA ASP A 638 17.18 -32.84 5.37
C ASP A 638 18.37 -33.78 5.56
N ALA A 639 19.04 -34.18 4.47
CA ALA A 639 20.25 -35.01 4.55
C ALA A 639 21.41 -34.29 5.25
N ILE A 640 21.58 -32.98 4.99
CA ILE A 640 22.59 -32.13 5.64
C ILE A 640 22.32 -32.05 7.15
N ALA A 641 21.07 -31.83 7.55
CA ALA A 641 20.66 -31.77 8.95
C ALA A 641 20.83 -33.13 9.64
N ALA A 642 20.37 -34.22 9.02
CA ALA A 642 20.48 -35.58 9.56
C ALA A 642 21.93 -36.04 9.76
N ALA A 643 22.85 -35.60 8.89
CA ALA A 643 24.27 -35.88 9.01
C ALA A 643 24.99 -35.02 10.06
N GLY A 644 24.31 -34.04 10.65
CA GLY A 644 24.90 -33.13 11.65
C GLY A 644 26.00 -32.24 11.07
N VAL A 645 25.94 -31.94 9.76
CA VAL A 645 26.92 -31.08 9.08
C VAL A 645 26.88 -29.68 9.69
N ILE A 646 25.67 -29.15 9.92
CA ILE A 646 25.45 -27.84 10.55
C ILE A 646 25.34 -28.01 12.06
N THR A 647 26.26 -27.39 12.81
CA THR A 647 26.18 -27.37 14.28
C THR A 647 25.14 -26.35 14.75
N PRO A 648 24.24 -26.70 15.67
CA PRO A 648 23.29 -25.75 16.25
C PRO A 648 23.98 -24.60 16.99
N GLY A 649 23.38 -23.42 16.91
CA GLY A 649 23.79 -22.23 17.67
C GLY A 649 24.26 -21.08 16.80
N TYR A 650 24.03 -19.86 17.31
CA TYR A 650 24.44 -18.61 16.68
C TYR A 650 25.34 -17.82 17.64
N THR A 651 26.39 -17.22 17.09
CA THR A 651 27.22 -16.24 17.79
C THR A 651 26.67 -14.84 17.47
N ASN A 652 26.31 -14.08 18.50
CA ASN A 652 25.80 -12.72 18.33
C ASN A 652 26.82 -11.81 17.63
N ASN A 653 26.42 -11.11 16.56
CA ASN A 653 27.21 -10.03 15.97
C ASN A 653 26.87 -8.70 16.64
N ALA A 654 27.38 -8.52 17.85
CA ALA A 654 27.10 -7.34 18.66
C ALA A 654 27.40 -6.00 17.98
N GLY A 655 28.37 -5.96 17.04
CA GLY A 655 28.76 -4.74 16.32
C GLY A 655 27.81 -4.32 15.19
N ALA A 656 26.95 -5.22 14.72
CA ALA A 656 25.91 -4.90 13.74
C ALA A 656 24.57 -4.51 14.40
N GLY A 657 24.39 -4.83 15.68
CA GLY A 657 23.17 -4.50 16.42
C GLY A 657 23.06 -3.00 16.73
N TRP A 658 21.85 -2.47 16.59
CA TRP A 658 21.55 -1.07 16.91
C TRP A 658 20.16 -0.91 17.51
N THR A 659 19.96 0.20 18.20
CA THR A 659 18.66 0.63 18.71
C THR A 659 18.44 2.10 18.39
N VAL A 660 17.33 2.41 17.74
CA VAL A 660 16.88 3.80 17.51
C VAL A 660 15.58 4.00 18.27
N GLY A 661 15.55 5.01 19.14
CA GLY A 661 14.35 5.44 19.85
C GLY A 661 13.91 6.83 19.40
N GLU A 662 12.60 7.05 19.31
CA GLU A 662 11.98 8.32 18.96
C GLU A 662 10.84 8.65 19.91
N GLU A 663 10.99 9.72 20.67
CA GLU A 663 9.95 10.26 21.54
C GLU A 663 9.37 11.52 20.91
N THR A 664 8.05 11.58 20.77
CA THR A 664 7.35 12.73 20.20
C THR A 664 6.31 13.26 21.18
N MET A 665 6.25 14.57 21.31
CA MET A 665 5.22 15.27 22.06
C MET A 665 4.60 16.33 21.15
N GLY A 666 3.33 16.16 20.85
CA GLY A 666 2.56 17.00 19.93
C GLY A 666 1.42 17.73 20.64
N GLY A 667 1.11 18.91 20.14
CA GLY A 667 -0.06 19.69 20.54
C GLY A 667 -0.64 20.41 19.34
N TYR A 668 -1.96 20.52 19.28
CA TYR A 668 -2.63 21.21 18.18
C TYR A 668 -3.88 21.96 18.62
N VAL A 669 -4.25 22.95 17.81
CA VAL A 669 -5.54 23.64 17.86
C VAL A 669 -6.08 23.76 16.43
N GLU A 670 -7.37 23.50 16.28
CA GLU A 670 -8.07 23.45 15.01
C GLU A 670 -9.43 24.15 15.16
N LEU A 671 -9.72 25.07 14.26
CA LEU A 671 -11.01 25.72 14.09
C LEU A 671 -11.70 25.12 12.87
N ASN A 672 -12.93 24.67 13.07
CA ASN A 672 -13.78 24.14 12.03
C ASN A 672 -15.08 24.93 11.99
N GLY A 673 -15.64 25.09 10.79
CA GLY A 673 -16.84 25.91 10.64
C GLY A 673 -17.60 25.61 9.37
N GLU A 674 -18.89 25.95 9.41
CA GLU A 674 -19.75 25.95 8.25
C GLU A 674 -20.37 27.32 8.09
N TYR A 675 -20.15 27.94 6.93
CA TYR A 675 -20.56 29.30 6.65
C TYR A 675 -21.39 29.34 5.37
N ASP A 676 -22.36 30.24 5.31
CA ASP A 676 -23.02 30.60 4.05
C ASP A 676 -22.19 31.69 3.36
N LEU A 677 -21.73 31.40 2.14
CA LEU A 677 -21.02 32.34 1.29
C LEU A 677 -21.80 32.51 0.00
N ALA A 678 -22.59 33.59 -0.08
CA ALA A 678 -23.43 33.89 -1.25
C ALA A 678 -24.41 32.74 -1.61
N GLY A 679 -25.03 32.11 -0.59
CA GLY A 679 -25.95 30.98 -0.77
C GLY A 679 -25.27 29.63 -1.02
N MET A 680 -23.94 29.58 -0.96
CA MET A 680 -23.15 28.34 -1.05
C MET A 680 -22.62 27.96 0.34
N ARG A 681 -22.67 26.67 0.68
CA ARG A 681 -22.13 26.18 1.97
C ARG A 681 -20.63 26.04 1.87
N LEU A 682 -19.89 26.81 2.66
CA LEU A 682 -18.44 26.71 2.83
C LEU A 682 -18.14 25.96 4.13
N ARG A 683 -17.44 24.83 4.02
CA ARG A 683 -16.85 24.12 5.16
C ARG A 683 -15.37 24.47 5.26
N THR A 684 -14.92 24.77 6.46
CA THR A 684 -13.53 25.15 6.74
C THR A 684 -12.95 24.27 7.83
N ASN A 685 -11.67 23.94 7.71
CA ASN A 685 -10.85 23.31 8.73
C ASN A 685 -9.48 24.00 8.70
N THR A 686 -9.14 24.73 9.75
CA THR A 686 -7.88 25.49 9.83
C THR A 686 -7.24 25.20 11.18
N GLY A 687 -5.96 24.88 11.20
CA GLY A 687 -5.28 24.62 12.46
C GLY A 687 -3.78 24.72 12.39
N LEU A 688 -3.17 24.67 13.57
CA LEU A 688 -1.73 24.63 13.76
C LEU A 688 -1.39 23.47 14.67
N ARG A 689 -0.41 22.66 14.26
CA ARG A 689 0.20 21.62 15.07
C ARG A 689 1.65 21.99 15.38
N TYR A 690 2.06 21.79 16.63
CA TYR A 690 3.44 21.81 17.08
C TYR A 690 3.85 20.40 17.50
N VAL A 691 5.05 19.99 17.13
CA VAL A 691 5.63 18.72 17.60
C VAL A 691 7.09 18.92 17.97
N LYS A 692 7.49 18.35 19.10
CA LYS A 692 8.88 18.16 19.49
C LYS A 692 9.23 16.69 19.36
N THR A 693 10.37 16.39 18.73
CA THR A 693 10.90 15.02 18.61
C THR A 693 12.26 14.94 19.28
N ASN A 694 12.47 13.91 20.09
CA ASN A 694 13.78 13.52 20.59
C ASN A 694 14.15 12.16 19.98
N VAL A 695 15.34 12.07 19.42
CA VAL A 695 15.89 10.84 18.84
C VAL A 695 17.04 10.38 19.71
N ARG A 696 17.10 9.07 19.99
CA ARG A 696 18.25 8.38 20.58
C ARG A 696 18.73 7.31 19.62
N SER A 697 20.03 7.24 19.36
CA SER A 697 20.66 6.19 18.56
C SER A 697 21.73 5.50 19.38
N ILE A 698 21.68 4.18 19.47
CA ILE A 698 22.51 3.38 20.38
C ILE A 698 23.09 2.20 19.60
N ALA A 699 24.40 1.97 19.76
CA ALA A 699 25.08 0.80 19.23
C ALA A 699 26.27 0.39 20.11
N LEU A 700 26.80 -0.82 19.86
CA LEU A 700 28.10 -1.24 20.37
C LEU A 700 29.17 -1.03 19.29
N ILE A 701 30.16 -0.19 19.57
CA ILE A 701 31.28 0.14 18.68
C ILE A 701 32.55 -0.29 19.38
N ALA A 702 33.34 -1.18 18.76
CA ALA A 702 34.53 -1.78 19.36
C ALA A 702 34.28 -2.33 20.79
N GLY A 703 33.10 -2.94 21.02
CA GLY A 703 32.69 -3.47 22.33
C GLY A 703 32.22 -2.42 23.36
N THR A 704 32.27 -1.14 23.01
CA THR A 704 31.85 -0.03 23.88
C THR A 704 30.46 0.48 23.47
N ARG A 705 29.59 0.72 24.46
CA ARG A 705 28.26 1.30 24.21
C ARG A 705 28.40 2.78 23.88
N VAL A 706 27.92 3.16 22.69
CA VAL A 706 27.83 4.55 22.23
C VAL A 706 26.35 4.93 22.11
N GLU A 707 26.02 6.14 22.54
CA GLU A 707 24.66 6.69 22.52
C GLU A 707 24.69 8.15 22.10
N ASP A 708 23.96 8.48 21.03
CA ASP A 708 23.80 9.82 20.50
C ASP A 708 22.36 10.30 20.66
N LYS A 709 22.17 11.60 20.93
CA LYS A 709 20.87 12.21 21.24
C LYS A 709 20.67 13.53 20.52
N VAL A 710 19.57 13.62 19.79
CA VAL A 710 19.22 14.79 19.00
C VAL A 710 17.78 15.19 19.30
N SER A 711 17.49 16.50 19.27
CA SER A 711 16.11 16.99 19.37
C SER A 711 15.82 18.09 18.35
N TYR A 712 14.60 18.11 17.85
CA TYR A 712 14.12 19.13 16.93
C TYR A 712 12.62 19.40 17.13
N GLN A 713 12.13 20.46 16.51
CA GLN A 713 10.74 20.89 16.59
C GLN A 713 10.20 21.33 15.24
N ASN A 714 8.90 21.14 15.01
CA ASN A 714 8.23 21.47 13.77
C ASN A 714 6.90 22.19 14.05
N TYR A 715 6.57 23.14 13.17
CA TYR A 715 5.28 23.84 13.15
C TYR A 715 4.57 23.52 11.84
N LEU A 716 3.38 22.95 11.93
CA LEU A 716 2.64 22.39 10.81
C LEU A 716 1.26 23.07 10.72
N PRO A 717 1.18 24.25 10.06
CA PRO A 717 -0.11 24.87 9.75
C PRO A 717 -0.85 24.06 8.69
N SER A 718 -2.18 24.04 8.76
CA SER A 718 -3.07 23.40 7.79
C SER A 718 -4.35 24.20 7.60
N ILE A 719 -4.83 24.26 6.36
CA ILE A 719 -6.07 24.88 5.95
C ILE A 719 -6.71 23.96 4.90
N ASN A 720 -7.96 23.57 5.12
CA ASN A 720 -8.80 22.85 4.17
C ASN A 720 -10.12 23.60 4.02
N LEU A 721 -10.52 23.85 2.78
CA LEU A 721 -11.73 24.57 2.40
C LEU A 721 -12.53 23.68 1.44
N ALA A 722 -13.84 23.56 1.66
CA ALA A 722 -14.75 22.86 0.78
C ALA A 722 -16.01 23.68 0.56
N LEU A 723 -16.18 24.20 -0.65
CA LEU A 723 -17.30 25.03 -1.07
C LEU A 723 -18.29 24.20 -1.89
N ASP A 724 -19.49 24.04 -1.37
CA ASP A 724 -20.61 23.43 -2.10
C ASP A 724 -21.17 24.47 -3.08
N VAL A 725 -20.50 24.63 -4.23
CA VAL A 725 -20.87 25.57 -5.31
C VAL A 725 -22.31 25.34 -5.78
N ARG A 726 -22.71 24.06 -5.79
CA ARG A 726 -24.10 23.59 -5.94
C ARG A 726 -24.30 22.40 -4.99
N PRO A 727 -25.55 21.98 -4.73
CA PRO A 727 -25.80 20.80 -3.91
C PRO A 727 -25.06 19.54 -4.39
N ASP A 728 -24.78 19.43 -5.69
CA ASP A 728 -24.09 18.32 -6.33
C ASP A 728 -22.64 18.63 -6.75
N LEU A 729 -22.12 19.83 -6.50
CA LEU A 729 -20.80 20.25 -6.99
C LEU A 729 -19.99 20.89 -5.86
N VAL A 730 -18.88 20.25 -5.51
CA VAL A 730 -17.98 20.68 -4.43
C VAL A 730 -16.64 21.09 -5.03
N LEU A 731 -16.18 22.30 -4.69
CA LEU A 731 -14.83 22.77 -4.95
C LEU A 731 -14.03 22.70 -3.65
N ARG A 732 -12.86 22.05 -3.67
CA ARG A 732 -11.99 21.96 -2.49
C ARG A 732 -10.64 22.60 -2.77
N ALA A 733 -10.10 23.25 -1.75
CA ALA A 733 -8.74 23.75 -1.75
C ALA A 733 -8.10 23.42 -0.40
N ALA A 734 -6.84 22.99 -0.42
CA ALA A 734 -6.08 22.75 0.79
C ALA A 734 -4.66 23.30 0.66
N TYR A 735 -4.15 23.79 1.79
CA TYR A 735 -2.77 24.17 1.98
C TYR A 735 -2.30 23.63 3.32
N GLY A 736 -1.11 23.05 3.38
CA GLY A 736 -0.53 22.67 4.67
C GLY A 736 0.96 22.40 4.59
N ARG A 737 1.64 22.54 5.72
CA ARG A 737 3.00 22.03 5.86
C ARG A 737 2.95 20.62 6.42
N SER A 738 3.60 19.68 5.75
CA SER A 738 3.71 18.29 6.15
C SER A 738 5.17 17.91 6.41
N MET A 739 5.38 16.81 7.13
CA MET A 739 6.71 16.29 7.43
C MET A 739 6.74 14.76 7.46
N THR A 740 7.88 14.20 7.11
CA THR A 740 8.20 12.76 7.23
C THR A 740 9.58 12.65 7.87
N ARG A 741 9.70 11.84 8.93
CA ARG A 741 10.96 11.65 9.63
C ARG A 741 11.91 10.76 8.81
N PRO A 742 13.25 10.92 8.94
CA PRO A 742 14.21 10.09 8.23
C PRO A 742 14.02 8.61 8.52
N GLY A 743 14.39 7.73 7.58
CA GLY A 743 14.32 6.28 7.78
C GLY A 743 15.14 5.85 8.99
N LEU A 744 14.63 4.92 9.80
CA LEU A 744 15.26 4.53 11.07
C LEU A 744 16.67 3.95 10.86
N SER A 745 16.88 3.19 9.80
CA SER A 745 18.20 2.71 9.39
C SER A 745 19.18 3.84 9.05
N THR A 746 18.72 5.00 8.58
CA THR A 746 19.62 6.15 8.31
C THR A 746 20.06 6.88 9.57
N LEU A 747 19.38 6.66 10.70
CA LEU A 747 19.68 7.25 12.01
C LEU A 747 20.59 6.34 12.85
N ASN A 748 20.80 5.09 12.44
CA ASN A 748 21.54 4.12 13.24
C ASN A 748 23.06 4.42 13.23
N ILE A 749 23.74 4.20 14.35
CA ILE A 749 25.19 4.45 14.49
C ILE A 749 26.03 3.17 14.56
N ALA A 750 25.47 2.00 14.22
CA ALA A 750 26.21 0.74 14.27
C ALA A 750 27.17 0.55 13.09
N GLY A 751 28.17 -0.30 13.31
CA GLY A 751 29.15 -0.70 12.28
C GLY A 751 29.99 0.40 11.62
N PRO A 752 30.36 1.53 12.27
CA PRO A 752 31.20 2.53 11.63
C PRO A 752 32.58 1.94 11.29
N VAL A 753 33.13 2.34 10.15
CA VAL A 753 34.47 1.98 9.70
C VAL A 753 35.38 3.20 9.80
N PHE A 754 36.33 3.17 10.72
CA PHE A 754 37.29 4.26 10.94
C PHE A 754 38.59 4.03 10.14
N GLY A 755 38.89 4.94 9.22
CA GLY A 755 40.20 5.04 8.59
C GLY A 755 41.07 6.04 9.32
N TYR A 756 41.83 5.62 10.35
CA TYR A 756 42.64 6.52 11.17
C TYR A 756 43.75 7.23 10.39
N THR A 757 44.36 6.57 9.40
CA THR A 757 45.41 7.17 8.55
C THR A 757 44.85 8.16 7.54
N THR A 758 43.67 7.88 6.98
CA THR A 758 42.99 8.74 5.99
C THR A 758 42.06 9.76 6.63
N ARG A 759 41.82 9.66 7.94
CA ARG A 759 40.83 10.42 8.71
C ARG A 759 39.45 10.35 8.08
N THR A 760 39.01 9.15 7.73
CA THR A 760 37.69 8.91 7.13
C THR A 760 36.81 8.06 8.03
N VAL A 761 35.49 8.27 7.95
CA VAL A 761 34.49 7.43 8.61
C VAL A 761 33.44 7.04 7.58
N GLY A 762 33.25 5.73 7.41
CA GLY A 762 32.24 5.15 6.55
C GLY A 762 31.23 4.30 7.33
N ASN A 763 30.16 3.89 6.65
CA ASN A 763 29.16 2.95 7.16
C ASN A 763 28.53 3.37 8.50
N VAL A 764 28.26 4.66 8.67
CA VAL A 764 27.60 5.22 9.85
C VAL A 764 26.38 6.03 9.40
N GLY A 765 25.27 5.92 10.12
CA GLY A 765 24.13 6.80 9.92
C GLY A 765 24.35 8.17 10.54
N ASN A 766 23.30 8.98 10.54
CA ASN A 766 23.33 10.33 11.07
C ASN A 766 22.09 10.61 11.94
N PRO A 767 22.21 10.53 13.28
CA PRO A 767 21.12 10.87 14.20
C PRO A 767 20.71 12.35 14.14
N GLU A 768 21.56 13.24 13.61
CA GLU A 768 21.32 14.69 13.53
C GLU A 768 20.30 15.09 12.45
N LEU A 769 19.84 14.13 11.64
CA LEU A 769 18.93 14.37 10.54
C LEU A 769 17.58 14.93 11.01
N LYS A 770 17.23 16.09 10.44
CA LYS A 770 15.90 16.67 10.52
C LYS A 770 14.95 16.00 9.52
N PRO A 771 13.62 16.06 9.75
CA PRO A 771 12.66 15.46 8.86
C PRO A 771 12.65 16.12 7.47
N TYR A 772 12.21 15.34 6.49
CA TYR A 772 11.69 15.89 5.24
C TYR A 772 10.52 16.83 5.57
N GLU A 773 10.46 17.97 4.88
CA GLU A 773 9.37 18.94 5.05
C GLU A 773 8.86 19.37 3.68
N SER A 774 7.54 19.51 3.56
CA SER A 774 6.88 19.90 2.33
C SER A 774 5.81 20.96 2.58
N ASN A 775 5.71 21.93 1.65
CA ASN A 775 4.54 22.80 1.54
C ASN A 775 3.62 22.22 0.47
N ASP A 776 2.44 21.81 0.90
CA ASP A 776 1.49 21.07 0.07
C ASP A 776 0.33 21.97 -0.34
N VAL A 777 -0.02 21.93 -1.62
CA VAL A 777 -1.21 22.59 -2.18
C VAL A 777 -2.03 21.56 -2.96
N ASP A 778 -3.32 21.50 -2.67
CA ASP A 778 -4.29 20.64 -3.33
C ASP A 778 -5.50 21.46 -3.79
N LEU A 779 -6.00 21.20 -5.00
CA LEU A 779 -7.24 21.77 -5.53
C LEU A 779 -8.05 20.66 -6.19
N SER A 780 -9.33 20.53 -5.85
CA SER A 780 -10.21 19.53 -6.48
C SER A 780 -11.60 20.06 -6.81
N LEU A 781 -12.17 19.52 -7.88
CA LEU A 781 -13.56 19.72 -8.27
C LEU A 781 -14.27 18.37 -8.30
N GLU A 782 -15.39 18.27 -7.59
CA GLU A 782 -16.12 17.03 -7.37
C GLU A 782 -17.59 17.21 -7.74
N TRP A 783 -18.04 16.49 -8.76
CA TRP A 783 -19.43 16.48 -9.22
C TRP A 783 -20.11 15.16 -8.85
N TYR A 784 -21.13 15.25 -8.01
CA TYR A 784 -21.93 14.16 -7.46
C TYR A 784 -23.27 14.06 -8.19
N PHE A 785 -23.30 13.38 -9.34
CA PHE A 785 -24.47 13.36 -10.21
C PHE A 785 -25.33 12.09 -10.04
N GLY A 786 -26.62 12.22 -10.41
CA GLY A 786 -27.58 11.14 -10.21
C GLY A 786 -27.74 10.77 -8.72
N LYS A 787 -28.15 9.53 -8.45
CA LYS A 787 -28.23 9.04 -7.07
C LYS A 787 -26.88 8.62 -6.51
N GLU A 788 -25.98 8.19 -7.39
CA GLU A 788 -24.83 7.40 -6.99
C GLU A 788 -23.51 7.73 -7.72
N GLY A 789 -23.54 8.63 -8.72
CA GLY A 789 -22.39 8.95 -9.55
C GLY A 789 -21.40 9.92 -8.92
N LEU A 790 -20.15 9.85 -9.37
CA LEU A 790 -19.06 10.75 -8.98
C LEU A 790 -18.14 10.99 -10.18
N LEU A 791 -17.84 12.26 -10.45
CA LEU A 791 -16.69 12.68 -11.26
C LEU A 791 -15.84 13.62 -10.40
N SER A 792 -14.60 13.27 -10.14
CA SER A 792 -13.66 14.08 -9.36
C SER A 792 -12.40 14.31 -10.16
N VAL A 793 -11.95 15.56 -10.20
CA VAL A 793 -10.66 15.96 -10.78
C VAL A 793 -9.90 16.73 -9.72
N SER A 794 -8.68 16.31 -9.43
CA SER A 794 -7.82 16.92 -8.43
C SER A 794 -6.46 17.22 -9.02
N VAL A 795 -5.85 18.34 -8.63
CA VAL A 795 -4.46 18.69 -8.92
C VAL A 795 -3.75 18.92 -7.60
N PHE A 796 -2.49 18.50 -7.51
CA PHE A 796 -1.69 18.68 -6.30
C PHE A 796 -0.26 19.07 -6.64
N ASN A 797 0.37 19.79 -5.73
CA ASN A 797 1.78 20.14 -5.76
C ASN A 797 2.34 20.05 -4.34
N LYS A 798 3.36 19.23 -4.15
CA LYS A 798 4.13 19.09 -2.91
C LYS A 798 5.52 19.67 -3.14
N ASP A 799 5.80 20.80 -2.52
CA ASP A 799 7.07 21.51 -2.62
C ASP A 799 7.97 21.11 -1.44
N ILE A 800 8.91 20.20 -1.70
CA ILE A 800 9.84 19.66 -0.71
C ILE A 800 10.89 20.73 -0.41
N VAL A 801 10.69 21.42 0.71
CA VAL A 801 11.58 22.50 1.17
C VAL A 801 12.77 21.98 1.98
N ARG A 802 12.72 20.72 2.43
CA ARG A 802 13.86 20.01 3.03
C ARG A 802 13.84 18.55 2.63
N SER A 803 14.97 18.08 2.11
CA SER A 803 15.21 16.71 1.68
C SER A 803 16.46 16.12 2.36
N LEU A 804 16.78 14.86 2.04
CA LEU A 804 18.00 14.19 2.47
C LEU A 804 18.82 13.79 1.25
N LYS A 805 20.15 13.95 1.33
CA LYS A 805 21.10 13.44 0.33
C LYS A 805 22.31 12.83 1.02
N THR A 806 23.01 11.90 0.36
CA THR A 806 24.33 11.46 0.83
C THR A 806 25.37 12.47 0.39
N ASP A 807 26.21 12.92 1.32
CA ASP A 807 27.24 13.92 1.04
C ASP A 807 28.54 13.57 1.79
N VAL A 808 29.64 14.18 1.36
CA VAL A 808 30.95 14.05 1.99
C VAL A 808 31.20 15.28 2.87
N VAL A 809 31.18 15.10 4.20
CA VAL A 809 31.30 16.19 5.17
C VAL A 809 32.51 16.00 6.07
N THR A 810 33.28 17.07 6.29
CA THR A 810 34.41 17.07 7.23
C THR A 810 33.99 17.73 8.54
N LYS A 811 33.92 16.97 9.64
CA LYS A 811 33.54 17.45 10.97
C LYS A 811 34.34 16.77 12.09
N MET A 812 34.32 17.36 13.28
CA MET A 812 34.85 16.70 14.48
C MET A 812 34.03 15.44 14.80
N ILE A 813 34.68 14.40 15.33
CA ILE A 813 33.99 13.21 15.81
C ILE A 813 33.23 13.57 17.09
N ASP A 814 31.96 13.16 17.17
CA ASP A 814 31.15 13.39 18.35
C ASP A 814 31.79 12.73 19.60
N PRO A 815 31.84 13.42 20.76
CA PRO A 815 32.47 12.89 21.97
C PRO A 815 31.95 11.55 22.44
N SER A 816 30.71 11.17 22.09
CA SER A 816 30.15 9.86 22.40
C SER A 816 30.94 8.69 21.78
N PHE A 817 31.65 8.92 20.67
CA PHE A 817 32.44 7.89 19.99
C PHE A 817 33.87 7.76 20.52
N TRP A 818 34.40 8.76 21.23
CA TRP A 818 35.81 8.78 21.65
C TRP A 818 36.20 7.55 22.48
N PRO A 819 35.41 7.10 23.49
CA PRO A 819 35.77 5.92 24.27
C PRO A 819 35.86 4.65 23.40
N ALA A 820 34.99 4.53 22.39
CA ALA A 820 35.01 3.41 21.46
C ALA A 820 36.22 3.44 20.53
N ILE A 821 36.58 4.62 20.00
CA ILE A 821 37.75 4.81 19.14
C ILE A 821 39.05 4.53 19.90
N TYR A 822 39.20 5.07 21.11
CA TYR A 822 40.40 4.81 21.90
C TYR A 822 40.51 3.35 22.37
N ALA A 823 39.39 2.62 22.43
CA ALA A 823 39.36 1.19 22.71
C ALA A 823 39.55 0.31 21.46
N ASP A 824 39.51 0.90 20.25
CA ASP A 824 39.70 0.19 18.99
C ASP A 824 41.16 -0.26 18.87
N PRO A 825 41.45 -1.57 18.73
CA PRO A 825 42.80 -2.07 18.52
C PRO A 825 43.50 -1.52 17.27
N GLN A 826 42.75 -0.95 16.32
CA GLN A 826 43.30 -0.34 15.11
C GLN A 826 43.75 1.11 15.31
N TYR A 827 43.37 1.78 16.41
CA TYR A 827 43.78 3.15 16.72
C TYR A 827 45.20 3.21 17.30
N ASP A 828 46.01 4.16 16.82
CA ASP A 828 47.36 4.43 17.31
C ASP A 828 47.60 5.95 17.32
N GLU A 829 48.15 6.48 18.41
CA GLU A 829 48.41 7.91 18.56
C GLU A 829 49.38 8.46 17.48
N SER A 830 50.26 7.61 16.93
CA SER A 830 51.21 7.99 15.88
C SER A 830 50.56 8.43 14.57
N TYR A 831 49.29 8.10 14.33
CA TYR A 831 48.55 8.56 13.16
C TYR A 831 48.23 10.08 13.19
N ASN A 832 48.46 10.77 14.31
CA ASN A 832 48.06 12.17 14.52
C ASN A 832 46.57 12.37 14.15
N ALA A 833 45.74 11.41 14.55
CA ALA A 833 44.35 11.30 14.16
C ALA A 833 43.41 11.36 15.37
N ASP A 834 43.81 12.07 16.43
CA ASP A 834 43.02 12.16 17.67
C ASP A 834 41.62 12.71 17.37
N PRO A 835 40.54 11.93 17.62
CA PRO A 835 39.17 12.35 17.34
C PRO A 835 38.74 13.62 18.13
N ALA A 836 39.45 13.97 19.20
CA ALA A 836 39.19 15.18 19.98
C ALA A 836 39.87 16.44 19.42
N GLU A 837 40.91 16.30 18.57
CA GLU A 837 41.72 17.42 18.10
C GLU A 837 41.63 17.68 16.60
N VAL A 838 41.41 16.65 15.77
CA VAL A 838 41.36 16.78 14.31
C VAL A 838 40.03 16.30 13.72
N PRO A 839 39.54 16.95 12.65
CA PRO A 839 38.29 16.53 12.01
C PRO A 839 38.50 15.30 11.12
N TYR A 840 37.41 14.54 10.97
CA TYR A 840 37.30 13.38 10.08
C TYR A 840 36.33 13.68 8.94
N THR A 841 36.53 13.01 7.82
CA THR A 841 35.67 13.08 6.64
C THR A 841 34.69 11.92 6.62
N PHE A 842 33.41 12.24 6.64
CA PHE A 842 32.29 11.31 6.69
C PHE A 842 31.62 11.23 5.32
N THR A 843 31.20 10.03 4.91
CA THR A 843 30.23 9.87 3.81
C THR A 843 28.92 9.43 4.43
N ILE A 844 28.01 10.37 4.67
CA ILE A 844 26.80 10.15 5.47
C ILE A 844 25.59 10.87 4.86
N PRO A 845 24.36 10.45 5.18
CA PRO A 845 23.18 11.24 4.85
C PRO A 845 23.19 12.58 5.60
N VAL A 846 22.84 13.65 4.91
CA VAL A 846 22.72 15.03 5.44
C VAL A 846 21.41 15.66 4.97
N ASN A 847 20.95 16.68 5.69
CA ASN A 847 19.82 17.51 5.23
C ASN A 847 20.24 18.40 4.06
N SER A 848 19.37 18.51 3.06
CA SER A 848 19.52 19.44 1.93
C SER A 848 18.30 20.37 1.87
N ASP A 849 18.55 21.65 1.63
CA ASP A 849 17.52 22.64 1.33
C ASP A 849 17.41 22.89 -0.20
N GLU A 850 18.10 22.06 -1.00
CA GLU A 850 17.88 22.01 -2.46
C GLU A 850 16.48 21.45 -2.70
N GLY A 851 15.57 22.32 -3.13
CA GLY A 851 14.16 22.00 -3.28
C GLY A 851 13.90 20.99 -4.39
N ASN A 852 12.88 20.14 -4.19
CA ASN A 852 12.30 19.28 -5.23
C ASN A 852 10.77 19.41 -5.16
N SER A 853 10.05 19.12 -6.24
CA SER A 853 8.59 19.16 -6.24
C SER A 853 7.99 17.89 -6.81
N VAL A 854 6.92 17.42 -6.17
CA VAL A 854 6.08 16.33 -6.67
C VAL A 854 4.72 16.92 -7.04
N LYS A 855 4.39 16.89 -8.32
CA LYS A 855 3.15 17.47 -8.85
C LYS A 855 2.40 16.45 -9.67
N GLY A 856 1.08 16.57 -9.69
CA GLY A 856 0.26 15.61 -10.41
C GLY A 856 -1.19 15.99 -10.46
N PHE A 857 -1.96 15.14 -11.13
CA PHE A 857 -3.40 15.23 -11.15
C PHE A 857 -4.03 13.84 -11.08
N GLU A 858 -5.23 13.80 -10.50
CA GLU A 858 -6.01 12.60 -10.26
C GLU A 858 -7.40 12.80 -10.87
N VAL A 859 -7.92 11.77 -11.53
CA VAL A 859 -9.29 11.74 -12.04
C VAL A 859 -9.97 10.48 -11.53
N THR A 860 -11.16 10.64 -10.96
CA THR A 860 -12.01 9.52 -10.54
C THR A 860 -13.36 9.63 -11.20
N TYR A 861 -13.85 8.54 -11.79
CA TYR A 861 -15.16 8.45 -12.40
C TYR A 861 -15.87 7.17 -11.99
N ASN A 862 -16.97 7.32 -11.26
CA ASN A 862 -17.85 6.24 -10.83
C ASN A 862 -19.26 6.52 -11.34
N GLN A 863 -19.86 5.55 -12.01
CA GLN A 863 -21.22 5.68 -12.52
C GLN A 863 -21.94 4.33 -12.53
N PRO A 864 -22.99 4.16 -11.71
CA PRO A 864 -23.93 3.07 -11.90
C PRO A 864 -24.90 3.42 -13.03
N PHE A 865 -25.20 2.44 -13.88
CA PHE A 865 -26.02 2.60 -15.07
C PHE A 865 -27.52 2.44 -14.79
N THR A 866 -27.98 2.94 -13.64
CA THR A 866 -29.38 2.89 -13.20
C THR A 866 -30.37 3.55 -14.16
N PHE A 867 -29.89 4.36 -15.11
CA PHE A 867 -30.68 4.94 -16.20
C PHE A 867 -30.98 3.97 -17.35
N LEU A 868 -30.25 2.86 -17.46
CA LEU A 868 -30.52 1.81 -18.44
C LEU A 868 -31.69 0.93 -17.98
N PRO A 869 -32.55 0.44 -18.89
CA PRO A 869 -33.70 -0.38 -18.53
C PRO A 869 -33.33 -1.82 -18.16
N GLY A 870 -34.14 -2.46 -17.32
CA GLY A 870 -34.08 -3.89 -17.03
C GLY A 870 -32.76 -4.31 -16.34
N PRO A 871 -32.15 -5.44 -16.73
CA PRO A 871 -30.95 -5.96 -16.05
C PRO A 871 -29.75 -5.02 -16.18
N TRP A 872 -29.68 -4.22 -17.26
CA TRP A 872 -28.62 -3.26 -17.50
C TRP A 872 -28.56 -2.14 -16.44
N SER A 873 -29.64 -1.92 -15.68
CA SER A 873 -29.68 -0.97 -14.56
C SER A 873 -28.75 -1.32 -13.40
N ASN A 874 -28.33 -2.60 -13.32
CA ASN A 874 -27.48 -3.13 -12.26
C ASN A 874 -25.99 -3.11 -12.62
N LEU A 875 -25.64 -2.68 -13.84
CA LEU A 875 -24.26 -2.47 -14.24
C LEU A 875 -23.72 -1.14 -13.69
N GLY A 876 -22.42 -1.05 -13.54
CA GLY A 876 -21.73 0.21 -13.30
C GLY A 876 -20.25 0.13 -13.60
N VAL A 877 -19.63 1.30 -13.61
CA VAL A 877 -18.19 1.46 -13.75
C VAL A 877 -17.66 2.24 -12.55
N ALA A 878 -16.48 1.85 -12.09
CA ALA A 878 -15.65 2.62 -11.16
C ALA A 878 -14.25 2.68 -11.74
N SER A 879 -13.70 3.88 -11.89
CA SER A 879 -12.42 4.07 -12.54
C SER A 879 -11.65 5.23 -11.95
N ASN A 880 -10.34 5.12 -11.96
CA ASN A 880 -9.46 6.20 -11.61
C ASN A 880 -8.21 6.23 -12.50
N TYR A 881 -7.64 7.42 -12.60
CA TYR A 881 -6.40 7.69 -13.29
C TYR A 881 -5.57 8.66 -12.47
N THR A 882 -4.26 8.46 -12.41
CA THR A 882 -3.34 9.38 -11.74
C THR A 882 -2.09 9.56 -12.57
N HIS A 883 -1.73 10.84 -12.77
CA HIS A 883 -0.46 11.25 -13.33
C HIS A 883 0.37 11.96 -12.25
N VAL A 884 1.62 11.55 -12.08
CA VAL A 884 2.57 12.15 -11.14
C VAL A 884 3.90 12.41 -11.84
N SER A 885 4.48 13.56 -11.55
CA SER A 885 5.81 13.96 -12.00
C SER A 885 6.63 14.41 -10.80
N ALA A 886 7.82 13.85 -10.67
CA ALA A 886 8.86 14.29 -9.74
C ALA A 886 10.23 14.10 -10.42
N GLU A 887 11.21 14.90 -10.01
CA GLU A 887 12.59 14.72 -10.47
C GLU A 887 13.24 13.54 -9.73
N ASP A 888 13.80 12.60 -10.49
CA ASP A 888 14.60 11.44 -10.04
C ASP A 888 14.05 10.69 -8.81
N SER A 889 12.74 10.39 -8.80
CA SER A 889 12.08 9.70 -7.69
C SER A 889 11.97 8.19 -7.93
N THR A 890 12.54 7.40 -7.02
CA THR A 890 12.43 5.93 -7.04
C THR A 890 11.04 5.47 -6.58
N GLY A 891 10.56 4.35 -7.13
CA GLY A 891 9.23 3.79 -6.83
C GLY A 891 8.05 4.51 -7.50
N LEU A 892 8.29 5.66 -8.13
CA LEU A 892 7.28 6.49 -8.76
C LEU A 892 6.97 6.00 -10.18
N SER A 893 5.72 5.60 -10.41
CA SER A 893 5.18 5.42 -11.77
C SER A 893 4.54 6.72 -12.25
N PRO A 894 4.94 7.26 -13.41
CA PRO A 894 4.36 8.49 -13.93
C PRO A 894 2.84 8.40 -14.14
N ASN A 895 2.35 7.26 -14.62
CA ASN A 895 0.92 7.03 -14.81
C ASN A 895 0.45 5.75 -14.10
N SER A 896 -0.78 5.80 -13.57
CA SER A 896 -1.49 4.65 -13.00
C SER A 896 -2.98 4.72 -13.28
N TYR A 897 -3.59 3.56 -13.50
CA TYR A 897 -4.97 3.39 -13.94
C TYR A 897 -5.63 2.23 -13.19
N ASN A 898 -6.87 2.42 -12.76
CA ASN A 898 -7.76 1.35 -12.33
C ASN A 898 -9.10 1.49 -13.06
N LEU A 899 -9.58 0.39 -13.62
CA LEU A 899 -10.91 0.31 -14.22
C LEU A 899 -11.62 -0.93 -13.69
N THR A 900 -12.78 -0.74 -13.08
CA THR A 900 -13.65 -1.81 -12.61
C THR A 900 -15.01 -1.69 -13.26
N VAL A 901 -15.46 -2.75 -13.92
CA VAL A 901 -16.84 -2.90 -14.39
C VAL A 901 -17.52 -3.91 -13.49
N TYR A 902 -18.71 -3.57 -12.99
CA TYR A 902 -19.45 -4.42 -12.07
C TYR A 902 -20.91 -4.58 -12.49
N TYR A 903 -21.51 -5.68 -12.06
CA TYR A 903 -22.94 -5.98 -12.07
C TYR A 903 -23.32 -6.30 -10.62
N ASP A 904 -24.32 -5.63 -10.06
CA ASP A 904 -24.66 -5.79 -8.63
C ASP A 904 -26.18 -5.80 -8.42
N THR A 905 -26.67 -6.89 -7.85
CA THR A 905 -28.07 -7.10 -7.45
C THR A 905 -28.14 -7.59 -6.02
N GLU A 906 -29.35 -7.69 -5.46
CA GLU A 906 -29.50 -8.24 -4.10
C GLU A 906 -29.01 -9.68 -3.98
N GLN A 907 -29.14 -10.51 -5.03
CA GLN A 907 -28.81 -11.94 -5.00
C GLN A 907 -27.46 -12.29 -5.65
N LEU A 908 -27.07 -11.58 -6.71
CA LEU A 908 -25.87 -11.85 -7.51
C LEU A 908 -25.06 -10.56 -7.68
N GLY A 909 -23.75 -10.65 -7.53
CA GLY A 909 -22.84 -9.60 -7.96
C GLY A 909 -21.59 -10.16 -8.62
N ALA A 910 -21.04 -9.44 -9.59
CA ALA A 910 -19.81 -9.79 -10.27
C ALA A 910 -19.08 -8.52 -10.69
N ARG A 911 -17.75 -8.58 -10.76
CA ARG A 911 -16.90 -7.48 -11.24
C ARG A 911 -15.64 -8.00 -11.92
N ILE A 912 -15.16 -7.22 -12.87
CA ILE A 912 -13.84 -7.37 -13.50
C ILE A 912 -13.09 -6.06 -13.25
N SER A 913 -11.86 -6.16 -12.76
CA SER A 913 -10.97 -5.04 -12.49
C SER A 913 -9.70 -5.15 -13.34
N VAL A 914 -9.25 -4.04 -13.92
CA VAL A 914 -7.99 -3.90 -14.65
C VAL A 914 -7.15 -2.85 -13.94
N ASN A 915 -5.92 -3.20 -13.59
CA ASN A 915 -4.96 -2.35 -12.90
C ASN A 915 -3.69 -2.22 -13.74
N LYS A 916 -3.25 -0.99 -14.02
CA LYS A 916 -2.02 -0.71 -14.76
C LYS A 916 -1.24 0.42 -14.10
N ARG A 917 0.08 0.27 -14.05
CA ARG A 917 1.02 1.36 -13.78
C ARG A 917 2.14 1.36 -14.81
N ASP A 918 2.76 2.52 -15.02
CA ASP A 918 3.96 2.62 -15.86
C ASP A 918 5.17 2.00 -15.16
N ASP A 919 6.21 1.72 -15.94
CA ASP A 919 7.52 1.33 -15.45
C ASP A 919 8.10 2.42 -14.54
N TYR A 920 8.76 2.00 -13.46
CA TYR A 920 9.26 2.91 -12.43
C TYR A 920 10.74 2.70 -12.14
N LEU A 921 11.39 3.77 -11.70
CA LEU A 921 12.80 3.78 -11.33
C LEU A 921 13.01 3.02 -10.01
N ILE A 922 13.97 2.10 -9.99
CA ILE A 922 14.42 1.43 -8.76
C ILE A 922 15.63 2.17 -8.17
N SER A 923 16.59 2.52 -9.02
CA SER A 923 17.83 3.20 -8.61
C SER A 923 18.44 4.04 -9.74
N GLN A 924 19.05 5.15 -9.35
CA GLN A 924 19.85 6.05 -10.20
C GLN A 924 20.98 6.68 -9.37
N PRO A 925 22.27 6.51 -9.76
CA PRO A 925 22.72 5.64 -10.84
C PRO A 925 22.37 4.18 -10.57
N GLY A 926 22.18 3.40 -11.64
CA GLY A 926 22.03 1.96 -11.54
C GLY A 926 23.34 1.26 -11.16
N GLY A 927 23.28 -0.03 -10.81
CA GLY A 927 24.48 -0.83 -10.53
C GLY A 927 25.26 -1.19 -11.80
N ASN A 928 26.53 -1.59 -11.66
CA ASN A 928 27.35 -2.21 -12.74
C ASN A 928 27.42 -1.43 -14.07
N GLY A 929 27.45 -0.09 -13.98
CA GLY A 929 27.58 0.82 -15.13
C GLY A 929 26.25 1.24 -15.76
N HIS A 930 25.12 0.80 -15.22
CA HIS A 930 23.80 1.23 -15.67
C HIS A 930 23.52 2.68 -15.28
N VAL A 931 22.94 3.48 -16.17
CA VAL A 931 22.42 4.81 -15.83
C VAL A 931 21.23 4.69 -14.86
N GLN A 932 20.31 3.77 -15.14
CA GLN A 932 19.12 3.48 -14.33
C GLN A 932 18.84 1.99 -14.27
N GLU A 933 18.32 1.51 -13.14
CA GLU A 933 17.56 0.25 -13.04
C GLU A 933 16.07 0.56 -12.88
N ARG A 934 15.21 -0.20 -13.58
CA ARG A 934 13.77 0.04 -13.66
C ARG A 934 12.99 -1.27 -13.47
N LYS A 935 11.78 -1.18 -12.92
CA LYS A 935 10.82 -2.29 -12.83
C LYS A 935 9.67 -2.06 -13.80
N TYR A 936 9.32 -3.11 -14.53
CA TYR A 936 8.17 -3.13 -15.43
C TYR A 936 6.87 -3.00 -14.62
N GLY A 937 5.94 -2.18 -15.09
CA GLY A 937 4.60 -2.05 -14.53
C GLY A 937 3.61 -2.95 -15.26
N PRO A 938 3.28 -4.17 -14.79
CA PRO A 938 2.37 -5.09 -15.48
C PRO A 938 0.90 -4.59 -15.52
N THR A 939 0.09 -5.22 -16.38
CA THR A 939 -1.36 -4.95 -16.48
C THR A 939 -2.13 -6.11 -15.83
N HIS A 940 -2.53 -5.98 -14.58
CA HIS A 940 -3.26 -7.06 -13.90
C HIS A 940 -4.75 -7.02 -14.22
N VAL A 941 -5.33 -8.20 -14.40
CA VAL A 941 -6.78 -8.40 -14.52
C VAL A 941 -7.25 -9.31 -13.40
N ASP A 942 -8.27 -8.85 -12.68
CA ASP A 942 -8.87 -9.56 -11.56
C ASP A 942 -10.39 -9.70 -11.77
N PHE A 943 -10.97 -10.76 -11.24
CA PHE A 943 -12.39 -11.07 -11.29
C PHE A 943 -12.89 -11.43 -9.89
N ALA A 944 -14.09 -10.98 -9.54
CA ALA A 944 -14.76 -11.43 -8.31
C ALA A 944 -16.27 -11.53 -8.52
N SER A 945 -16.89 -12.54 -7.94
CA SER A 945 -18.34 -12.73 -7.98
C SER A 945 -18.87 -13.37 -6.70
N PHE A 946 -20.15 -13.13 -6.43
CA PHE A 946 -20.88 -13.77 -5.36
C PHE A 946 -22.31 -14.12 -5.78
N TYR A 947 -22.85 -15.20 -5.23
CA TYR A 947 -24.24 -15.60 -5.38
C TYR A 947 -24.84 -16.00 -4.04
N LYS A 948 -25.92 -15.32 -3.63
CA LYS A 948 -26.64 -15.62 -2.38
C LYS A 948 -27.61 -16.77 -2.61
N LEU A 949 -27.30 -17.91 -1.99
CA LEU A 949 -28.18 -19.08 -1.95
C LEU A 949 -29.38 -18.86 -1.03
N SER A 950 -29.17 -18.09 0.05
CA SER A 950 -30.20 -17.64 0.99
C SER A 950 -29.76 -16.33 1.64
N ASP A 951 -30.58 -15.77 2.54
CA ASP A 951 -30.23 -14.55 3.29
C ASP A 951 -28.96 -14.70 4.15
N ASN A 952 -28.63 -15.95 4.49
CA ASN A 952 -27.56 -16.31 5.41
C ASN A 952 -26.41 -17.04 4.72
N LEU A 953 -26.55 -17.49 3.47
CA LEU A 953 -25.54 -18.31 2.78
C LEU A 953 -25.17 -17.72 1.41
N THR A 954 -23.89 -17.44 1.20
CA THR A 954 -23.34 -16.87 -0.03
C THR A 954 -22.21 -17.74 -0.57
N LEU A 955 -22.23 -18.04 -1.87
CA LEU A 955 -21.10 -18.61 -2.60
C LEU A 955 -20.28 -17.48 -3.22
N THR A 956 -18.96 -17.63 -3.24
CA THR A 956 -18.04 -16.65 -3.86
C THR A 956 -17.10 -17.35 -4.83
N PHE A 957 -16.78 -16.68 -5.93
CA PHE A 957 -15.77 -17.13 -6.88
C PHE A 957 -14.93 -15.93 -7.34
N GLU A 958 -13.61 -16.04 -7.18
CA GLU A 958 -12.65 -14.96 -7.42
C GLU A 958 -11.48 -15.47 -8.27
N GLY A 959 -10.92 -14.60 -9.10
CA GLY A 959 -9.73 -14.86 -9.91
C GLY A 959 -8.78 -13.67 -9.79
N ILE A 960 -7.55 -13.90 -9.36
CA ILE A 960 -6.53 -12.86 -9.17
C ILE A 960 -5.40 -13.10 -10.15
N ASN A 961 -4.94 -12.02 -10.79
CA ASN A 961 -3.92 -12.08 -11.83
C ASN A 961 -4.26 -13.12 -12.91
N ILE A 962 -5.49 -13.07 -13.44
CA ILE A 962 -5.99 -14.12 -14.36
C ILE A 962 -5.22 -14.19 -15.68
N THR A 963 -4.43 -13.16 -15.99
CA THR A 963 -3.56 -13.09 -17.17
C THR A 963 -2.15 -13.62 -16.91
N ASP A 964 -1.83 -14.01 -15.67
CA ASP A 964 -0.50 -14.45 -15.24
C ASP A 964 0.62 -13.48 -15.66
N GLU A 965 0.47 -12.21 -15.28
CA GLU A 965 1.47 -11.20 -15.62
C GLU A 965 2.82 -11.49 -14.95
N VAL A 966 3.88 -11.30 -15.73
CA VAL A 966 5.27 -11.44 -15.29
C VAL A 966 5.75 -10.24 -14.46
N GLU A 967 6.62 -10.52 -13.50
CA GLU A 967 7.48 -9.53 -12.88
C GLU A 967 8.78 -9.38 -13.69
N ARG A 968 9.13 -8.14 -14.03
CA ARG A 968 10.34 -7.85 -14.81
C ARG A 968 11.11 -6.67 -14.25
N ILE A 969 12.42 -6.85 -14.11
CA ILE A 969 13.38 -5.77 -13.79
C ILE A 969 14.36 -5.66 -14.97
N TYR A 970 14.75 -4.44 -15.33
CA TYR A 970 15.68 -4.20 -16.44
C TYR A 970 16.60 -3.00 -16.15
N GLY A 971 17.80 -3.04 -16.74
CA GLY A 971 18.77 -1.95 -16.70
C GLY A 971 18.90 -1.24 -18.04
N THR A 972 19.38 0.00 -18.00
CA THR A 972 19.37 0.91 -19.18
C THR A 972 20.74 1.10 -19.86
N GLY A 973 21.68 0.20 -19.56
CA GLY A 973 23.08 0.29 -20.01
C GLY A 973 23.76 1.63 -19.68
N ASP A 974 24.83 1.94 -20.41
CA ASP A 974 25.64 3.16 -20.31
C ASP A 974 24.97 4.41 -20.91
N THR A 975 23.95 4.20 -21.75
CA THR A 975 23.34 5.24 -22.57
C THR A 975 21.96 5.67 -22.08
N GLY A 976 21.38 4.93 -21.13
CA GLY A 976 20.09 5.25 -20.53
C GLY A 976 18.89 4.78 -21.35
N ASP A 977 19.10 4.19 -22.54
CA ASP A 977 18.06 3.77 -23.48
C ASP A 977 18.08 2.28 -23.84
N MET A 978 19.03 1.50 -23.29
CA MET A 978 19.06 0.05 -23.51
C MET A 978 17.94 -0.65 -22.71
N ASP A 979 17.50 -1.83 -23.16
CA ASP A 979 16.48 -2.63 -22.47
C ASP A 979 17.05 -4.00 -22.06
N LEU A 980 17.84 -3.98 -20.99
CA LEU A 980 18.63 -5.14 -20.56
C LEU A 980 17.92 -5.85 -19.40
N THR A 981 17.14 -6.88 -19.71
CA THR A 981 16.36 -7.65 -18.73
C THR A 981 17.27 -8.27 -17.66
N ARG A 982 17.12 -7.80 -16.42
CA ARG A 982 17.80 -8.29 -15.23
C ARG A 982 17.07 -9.49 -14.63
N GLU A 983 15.75 -9.43 -14.54
CA GLU A 983 14.92 -10.47 -13.93
C GLU A 983 13.61 -10.58 -14.70
N TYR A 984 13.12 -11.79 -14.91
CA TYR A 984 11.87 -12.10 -15.58
C TYR A 984 11.25 -13.35 -14.94
N THR A 985 10.26 -13.15 -14.08
CA THR A 985 9.64 -14.22 -13.28
C THR A 985 8.11 -14.11 -13.28
N HIS A 986 7.41 -15.17 -12.90
CA HIS A 986 5.95 -15.16 -12.73
C HIS A 986 5.53 -15.99 -11.50
N THR A 987 4.26 -15.87 -11.10
CA THR A 987 3.75 -16.54 -9.88
C THR A 987 2.46 -17.34 -10.09
N GLY A 988 1.96 -17.38 -11.32
CA GLY A 988 0.70 -18.00 -11.67
C GLY A 988 -0.52 -17.11 -11.42
N SER A 989 -1.64 -17.57 -11.96
CA SER A 989 -2.99 -17.06 -11.64
C SER A 989 -3.54 -17.76 -10.39
N GLN A 990 -4.39 -17.07 -9.63
CA GLN A 990 -5.06 -17.64 -8.46
C GLN A 990 -6.58 -17.69 -8.67
N TRP A 991 -7.20 -18.81 -8.30
CA TRP A 991 -8.63 -19.07 -8.46
C TRP A 991 -9.22 -19.55 -7.14
N ILE A 992 -10.22 -18.83 -6.65
CA ILE A 992 -10.71 -19.00 -5.29
C ILE A 992 -12.19 -19.30 -5.31
N LEU A 993 -12.56 -20.40 -4.66
CA LEU A 993 -13.94 -20.77 -4.42
C LEU A 993 -14.22 -20.71 -2.93
N GLY A 994 -15.33 -20.07 -2.56
CA GLY A 994 -15.66 -19.83 -1.17
C GLY A 994 -17.14 -19.95 -0.84
N VAL A 995 -17.39 -20.14 0.45
CA VAL A 995 -18.71 -20.05 1.06
C VAL A 995 -18.65 -19.12 2.27
N ARG A 996 -19.71 -18.34 2.45
CA ARG A 996 -19.90 -17.48 3.61
C ARG A 996 -21.26 -17.71 4.24
N TYR A 997 -21.26 -17.78 5.55
CA TYR A 997 -22.44 -17.80 6.39
C TYR A 997 -22.54 -16.51 7.21
N ARG A 998 -23.75 -15.93 7.30
CA ARG A 998 -24.05 -14.78 8.16
C ARG A 998 -25.34 -15.05 8.96
N TYR A 999 -25.33 -14.71 10.24
CA TYR A 999 -26.49 -14.74 11.14
C TYR A 999 -26.67 -13.38 11.81
#